data_AF-A0AAW1IPZ1-F1
#
_entry.id   AF-A0AAW1IPZ1-F1
#
_cell.length_a   1.000
_cell.length_b   1.000
_cell.length_c   1.000
_cell.angle_alpha   90.00
_cell.angle_beta   90.00
_cell.angle_gamma   90.00
#
_symmetry.space_group_name_H-M   'P 1'
#
loop_
_entity.id
_entity.type
_entity.pdbx_description
1 polymer ?
#
loop_
_entity_poly.entity_id
_entity_poly.type
_entity_poly.pdbx_seq_one_letter_code
_entity_poly.pdbx_strand_id
1 'polypeptide(L)'
;MTKCNMGSANQNITAYGVLLFAGITFLLLIIYNCSDQVLATRERRLAKSRDAAAKSARETAQARDLWKSAKDVAKKHATGLQTSLSRTFSRRKSMRLSDKHKGVGQVSPESDTASLTTVDVSSGSQSTSNVGKGKQKEGVDLKKLMHDIDPDLDGAKGFNLEIGDKKLKKSVMAKKLQTQSQIFKYAYGQIEKEKALQEQNKNLTFSGMLSMASDIEIQRRPPLQVAFRDLTLTLKGKKKHLMRCVTGKISPGRVSAVMGPSGAGKTTFLSALAGKATGCRKSGMILINGKAESTYSYKKIIGFVPQDDIVHGNLTVEENLWFSARCRLSAHLSKAEKVLVLERVIESLGLQAVRDSLVGTVEKRGISGGQRKRVNVGLEMVMEPSLLILDEPTSGLDSSSSLLLLKALRREALEGVNICMVVHQPSYSLFKMFDDLILLAKGGLIAYLGPAKKVEEYFAGLGISVPERINPPDHFIDILEGVVKPNSDVNYKELPIRWMLHNGFPVPLDLQSELGMEGSSNAGASDDGENHPVTNEVHSFAGDLWLDMKCNVQLKKDHIRHNILKSNDLSNRVTPGIFQQYRFFLGRVGKQRLREARVQAVDYLILLLAGACLGTLAKVSDETFGALGYTYTVIAVSLLCMIAALRSFALDKLHYWRESASGMSSLAYFLAKDTVDHFNTIVKPLVYLSMFYFFNNPRSSVFENYVVLLCLVYCVTGIAYVLAIFFEPGPAQLWSVLLPVVLTLIANQDKGSGFLKSLEDLCYPKWAMEAFVLANAQRYSGVWLVTRCGALYEKGYQANDWAVCLLILVAFGLISRIAAFNFMVLFQRK
;
A
#
# COMPACT_ATOMS: atom_id res chain seq x y z
N MET A 1 -55.98 -47.30 -14.20
CA MET A 1 -54.82 -47.84 -13.47
C MET A 1 -53.68 -48.09 -14.45
N THR A 2 -52.66 -47.23 -14.47
CA THR A 2 -51.39 -47.50 -15.18
C THR A 2 -50.46 -48.30 -14.27
N LYS A 3 -49.77 -49.32 -14.81
CA LYS A 3 -48.92 -50.23 -14.03
C LYS A 3 -47.82 -49.45 -13.31
N CYS A 4 -47.76 -49.53 -11.98
CA CYS A 4 -46.59 -49.11 -11.23
C CYS A 4 -45.43 -50.07 -11.55
N ASN A 5 -44.30 -49.53 -12.01
CA ASN A 5 -43.06 -50.29 -12.03
C ASN A 5 -42.62 -50.53 -10.58
N MET A 6 -42.71 -51.78 -10.10
CA MET A 6 -42.11 -52.24 -8.83
C MET A 6 -40.58 -52.26 -8.93
N GLY A 7 -39.99 -51.08 -9.10
CA GLY A 7 -38.57 -50.92 -9.44
C GLY A 7 -38.01 -49.51 -9.25
N SER A 8 -38.86 -48.47 -9.12
CA SER A 8 -38.42 -47.19 -8.53
C SER A 8 -38.36 -47.30 -7.01
N ALA A 9 -37.60 -48.27 -6.51
CA ALA A 9 -37.23 -48.33 -5.11
C ALA A 9 -36.57 -47.00 -4.74
N ASN A 10 -36.85 -46.51 -3.53
CA ASN A 10 -36.24 -45.30 -3.00
C ASN A 10 -34.76 -45.27 -3.36
N GLN A 11 -34.31 -44.23 -4.08
CA GLN A 11 -32.89 -43.92 -4.09
C GLN A 11 -32.45 -43.92 -2.63
N ASN A 12 -31.33 -44.55 -2.30
CA ASN A 12 -30.79 -44.55 -0.94
C ASN A 12 -30.26 -43.15 -0.62
N ILE A 13 -31.16 -42.17 -0.50
CA ILE A 13 -30.93 -40.75 -0.21
C ILE A 13 -30.19 -40.61 1.12
N THR A 14 -30.43 -41.53 2.05
CA THR A 14 -29.66 -41.72 3.27
C THR A 14 -28.19 -42.10 2.98
N ALA A 15 -27.92 -43.08 2.12
CA ALA A 15 -26.55 -43.49 1.77
C ALA A 15 -25.81 -42.42 0.93
N TYR A 16 -26.48 -41.83 -0.06
CA TYR A 16 -25.92 -40.70 -0.83
C TYR A 16 -25.70 -39.47 0.06
N GLY A 17 -26.62 -39.19 1.00
CA GLY A 17 -26.49 -38.13 1.99
C GLY A 17 -25.30 -38.33 2.94
N VAL A 18 -25.12 -39.55 3.47
CA VAL A 18 -23.94 -39.91 4.29
C VAL A 18 -22.65 -39.81 3.50
N LEU A 19 -22.63 -40.26 2.24
CA LEU A 19 -21.43 -40.21 1.39
C LEU A 19 -21.08 -38.76 0.99
N LEU A 20 -22.08 -37.93 0.73
CA LEU A 20 -21.93 -36.49 0.46
C LEU A 20 -21.52 -35.73 1.72
N PHE A 21 -22.07 -36.04 2.90
CA PHE A 21 -21.65 -35.48 4.18
C PHE A 21 -20.20 -35.86 4.53
N ALA A 22 -19.83 -37.13 4.39
CA ALA A 22 -18.45 -37.59 4.58
C ALA A 22 -17.50 -36.89 3.60
N GLY A 23 -17.89 -36.78 2.32
CA GLY A 23 -17.13 -36.06 1.29
C GLY A 23 -16.93 -34.57 1.61
N ILE A 24 -17.99 -33.86 2.01
CA ILE A 24 -17.93 -32.44 2.40
C ILE A 24 -17.07 -32.25 3.66
N THR A 25 -17.26 -33.08 4.68
CA THR A 25 -16.52 -32.98 5.95
C THR A 25 -15.04 -33.27 5.73
N PHE A 26 -14.71 -34.27 4.91
CA PHE A 26 -13.34 -34.57 4.49
C PHE A 26 -12.72 -33.44 3.64
N LEU A 27 -13.48 -32.87 2.70
CA LEU A 27 -13.04 -31.70 1.91
C LEU A 27 -12.77 -30.49 2.80
N LEU A 28 -13.63 -30.20 3.78
CA LEU A 28 -13.46 -29.12 4.74
C LEU A 28 -12.23 -29.34 5.64
N LEU A 29 -11.98 -30.58 6.09
CA LEU A 29 -10.78 -30.93 6.85
C LEU A 29 -9.50 -30.82 6.02
N ILE A 30 -9.53 -31.20 4.73
CA ILE A 30 -8.42 -30.98 3.80
C ILE A 30 -8.17 -29.48 3.60
N ILE A 31 -9.20 -28.68 3.34
CA ILE A 31 -9.06 -27.23 3.18
C ILE A 31 -8.48 -26.61 4.46
N TYR A 32 -8.98 -27.01 5.63
CA TYR A 32 -8.53 -26.53 6.94
C TYR A 32 -7.04 -26.85 7.22
N ASN A 33 -6.61 -28.09 6.99
CA ASN A 33 -5.24 -28.52 7.29
C ASN A 33 -4.22 -28.17 6.18
N CYS A 34 -4.61 -28.26 4.91
CA CYS A 34 -3.68 -28.11 3.79
C CYS A 34 -3.54 -26.67 3.27
N SER A 35 -4.51 -25.77 3.49
CA SER A 35 -4.44 -24.39 2.96
C SER A 35 -3.17 -23.65 3.42
N ASP A 36 -2.94 -23.58 4.73
CA ASP A 36 -1.76 -22.91 5.32
C ASP A 36 -0.46 -23.62 4.91
N GLN A 37 -0.45 -24.96 4.84
CA GLN A 37 0.72 -25.75 4.45
C GLN A 37 1.09 -25.55 2.97
N VAL A 38 0.12 -25.47 2.05
CA VAL A 38 0.35 -25.26 0.62
C VAL A 38 0.89 -23.84 0.35
N LEU A 39 0.39 -22.83 1.08
CA LEU A 39 0.95 -21.48 1.01
C LEU A 39 2.40 -21.45 1.54
N ALA A 40 2.63 -21.97 2.75
CA ALA A 40 3.95 -21.97 3.38
C ALA A 40 5.01 -22.76 2.58
N THR A 41 4.65 -23.92 2.00
CA THR A 41 5.59 -24.70 1.17
C THR A 41 5.94 -23.98 -0.13
N ARG A 42 4.99 -23.28 -0.76
CA ARG A 42 5.24 -22.46 -1.95
C ARG A 42 6.15 -21.27 -1.64
N GLU A 43 5.90 -20.57 -0.53
CA GLU A 43 6.72 -19.44 -0.05
C GLU A 43 8.16 -19.90 0.26
N ARG A 44 8.34 -21.02 0.98
CA ARG A 44 9.67 -21.62 1.24
C ARG A 44 10.44 -21.98 -0.04
N ARG A 45 9.77 -22.47 -1.08
CA ARG A 45 10.42 -22.76 -2.38
C ARG A 45 10.90 -21.48 -3.07
N LEU A 46 10.09 -20.41 -3.03
CA LEU A 46 10.45 -19.11 -3.59
C LEU A 46 11.64 -18.49 -2.85
N ALA A 47 11.60 -18.47 -1.51
CA ALA A 47 12.70 -18.01 -0.67
C ALA A 47 14.03 -18.72 -1.01
N LYS A 48 14.04 -20.06 -1.05
CA LYS A 48 15.25 -20.83 -1.45
C LYS A 48 15.79 -20.43 -2.84
N SER A 49 14.91 -20.23 -3.83
CA SER A 49 15.33 -19.83 -5.19
C SER A 49 15.91 -18.41 -5.25
N ARG A 50 15.37 -17.52 -4.42
CA ARG A 50 15.77 -16.12 -4.27
C ARG A 50 17.11 -16.01 -3.54
N ASP A 51 17.29 -16.73 -2.44
CA ASP A 51 18.51 -16.72 -1.63
C ASP A 51 19.69 -17.31 -2.40
N ALA A 52 19.46 -18.35 -3.21
CA ALA A 52 20.45 -18.90 -4.15
C ALA A 52 20.84 -17.88 -5.23
N ALA A 53 19.88 -17.10 -5.74
CA ALA A 53 20.16 -16.02 -6.69
C ALA A 53 20.93 -14.85 -6.04
N ALA A 54 20.63 -14.51 -4.79
CA ALA A 54 21.34 -13.49 -4.03
C ALA A 54 22.79 -13.89 -3.69
N LYS A 55 23.03 -15.15 -3.28
CA LYS A 55 24.40 -15.69 -3.09
C LYS A 55 25.20 -15.65 -4.38
N SER A 56 24.63 -16.20 -5.46
CA SER A 56 25.24 -16.21 -6.80
C SER A 56 25.54 -14.80 -7.32
N ALA A 57 24.71 -13.80 -6.99
CA ALA A 57 25.01 -12.40 -7.30
C ALA A 57 26.27 -11.94 -6.54
N ARG A 58 26.26 -12.02 -5.19
CA ARG A 58 27.36 -11.59 -4.31
C ARG A 58 28.70 -12.20 -4.69
N GLU A 59 28.71 -13.51 -4.97
CA GLU A 59 29.90 -14.24 -5.44
C GLU A 59 30.42 -13.64 -6.75
N THR A 60 29.55 -13.31 -7.72
CA THR A 60 29.97 -12.63 -8.96
C THR A 60 30.35 -11.16 -8.77
N ALA A 61 29.88 -10.48 -7.73
CA ALA A 61 30.33 -9.13 -7.38
C ALA A 61 31.75 -9.18 -6.79
N GLN A 62 31.96 -10.03 -5.79
CA GLN A 62 33.26 -10.28 -5.17
C GLN A 62 34.31 -10.72 -6.20
N ALA A 63 33.97 -11.67 -7.08
CA ALA A 63 34.86 -12.10 -8.16
C ALA A 63 35.22 -10.94 -9.12
N ARG A 64 34.28 -10.03 -9.43
CA ARG A 64 34.57 -8.85 -10.25
C ARG A 64 35.49 -7.85 -9.54
N ASP A 65 35.33 -7.66 -8.25
CA ASP A 65 36.15 -6.70 -7.50
C ASP A 65 37.57 -7.25 -7.23
N LEU A 66 37.71 -8.56 -7.01
CA LEU A 66 39.00 -9.26 -7.04
C LEU A 66 39.67 -9.17 -8.42
N TRP A 67 38.91 -9.32 -9.51
CA TRP A 67 39.44 -9.16 -10.86
C TRP A 67 39.87 -7.72 -11.16
N LYS A 68 39.12 -6.72 -10.69
CA LYS A 68 39.53 -5.30 -10.78
C LYS A 68 40.82 -5.03 -10.02
N SER A 69 40.93 -5.48 -8.77
CA SER A 69 42.12 -5.25 -7.96
C SER A 69 43.35 -5.94 -8.56
N ALA A 70 43.21 -7.18 -9.05
CA ALA A 70 44.26 -7.88 -9.80
C ALA A 70 44.67 -7.10 -11.07
N LYS A 71 43.69 -6.59 -11.84
CA LYS A 71 43.95 -5.76 -13.03
C LYS A 71 44.66 -4.44 -12.69
N ASP A 72 44.29 -3.78 -11.59
CA ASP A 72 44.92 -2.54 -11.15
C ASP A 72 46.33 -2.77 -10.61
N VAL A 73 46.58 -3.90 -9.93
CA VAL A 73 47.94 -4.33 -9.54
C VAL A 73 48.79 -4.62 -10.77
N ALA A 74 48.27 -5.38 -11.75
CA ALA A 74 48.97 -5.65 -13.01
C ALA A 74 49.26 -4.35 -13.79
N LYS A 75 48.32 -3.40 -13.82
CA LYS A 75 48.51 -2.09 -14.45
C LYS A 75 49.58 -1.26 -13.73
N LYS A 76 49.56 -1.23 -12.39
CA LYS A 76 50.60 -0.57 -11.58
C LYS A 76 51.97 -1.18 -11.83
N HIS A 77 52.07 -2.51 -11.89
CA HIS A 77 53.31 -3.23 -12.20
C HIS A 77 53.82 -2.92 -13.61
N ALA A 78 52.94 -2.87 -14.62
CA ALA A 78 53.28 -2.47 -15.98
C ALA A 78 53.79 -1.01 -16.04
N THR A 79 53.14 -0.06 -15.36
CA THR A 79 53.64 1.33 -15.27
C THR A 79 54.95 1.44 -14.45
N GLY A 80 55.16 0.57 -13.48
CA GLY A 80 56.41 0.46 -12.72
C GLY A 80 57.57 -0.05 -13.59
N LEU A 81 57.31 -1.05 -14.43
CA LEU A 81 58.26 -1.52 -15.45
C LEU A 81 58.55 -0.44 -16.49
N GLN A 82 57.52 0.27 -16.96
CA GLN A 82 57.68 1.32 -17.97
C GLN A 82 58.49 2.50 -17.43
N THR A 83 58.31 2.86 -16.15
CA THR A 83 59.11 3.91 -15.47
C THR A 83 60.51 3.44 -15.07
N SER A 84 60.72 2.17 -14.74
CA SER A 84 62.08 1.62 -14.51
C SER A 84 62.88 1.56 -15.81
N LEU A 85 62.26 1.11 -16.92
CA LEU A 85 62.85 1.12 -18.26
C LEU A 85 63.13 2.55 -18.77
N SER A 86 62.24 3.52 -18.49
CA SER A 86 62.48 4.93 -18.82
C SER A 86 63.65 5.53 -18.02
N ARG A 87 63.90 5.04 -16.80
CA ARG A 87 65.05 5.44 -15.97
C ARG A 87 66.37 4.77 -16.38
N THR A 88 66.36 3.54 -16.91
CA THR A 88 67.58 2.89 -17.41
C THR A 88 68.02 3.40 -18.79
N PHE A 89 67.12 3.92 -19.62
CA PHE A 89 67.48 4.44 -20.96
C PHE A 89 67.87 5.93 -21.02
N SER A 90 67.64 6.74 -19.98
CA SER A 90 68.04 8.17 -19.97
C SER A 90 69.47 8.43 -19.47
N ARG A 91 70.20 7.43 -18.97
CA ARG A 91 71.50 7.62 -18.31
C ARG A 91 72.71 7.32 -19.20
N ARG A 92 72.80 7.95 -20.39
CA ARG A 92 74.02 7.89 -21.22
C ARG A 92 74.39 9.16 -22.02
N LYS A 93 74.27 10.35 -21.42
CA LYS A 93 75.07 11.51 -21.85
C LYS A 93 75.20 12.62 -20.79
N SER A 94 76.18 12.48 -19.89
CA SER A 94 76.97 13.62 -19.38
C SER A 94 78.16 13.07 -18.58
N MET A 95 79.37 13.44 -18.99
CA MET A 95 80.60 13.14 -18.25
C MET A 95 81.60 14.26 -18.54
N ARG A 96 81.76 15.20 -17.62
CA ARG A 96 83.05 15.85 -17.30
C ARG A 96 82.99 16.74 -16.05
N LEU A 97 84.02 16.55 -15.23
CA LEU A 97 84.69 17.48 -14.30
C LEU A 97 84.13 17.77 -12.88
N SER A 98 85.05 17.49 -11.94
CA SER A 98 85.32 18.08 -10.62
C SER A 98 84.60 17.55 -9.37
N ASP A 99 85.35 16.78 -8.55
CA ASP A 99 85.87 17.18 -7.21
C ASP A 99 85.13 18.32 -6.46
N LYS A 100 84.91 18.27 -5.12
CA LYS A 100 85.75 17.61 -4.08
C LYS A 100 85.07 17.47 -2.68
N HIS A 101 85.56 16.50 -1.89
CA HIS A 101 85.71 16.44 -0.41
C HIS A 101 84.53 16.32 0.60
N LYS A 102 84.71 15.31 1.50
CA LYS A 102 84.51 15.26 2.98
C LYS A 102 83.08 15.50 3.54
N GLY A 103 82.60 14.79 4.57
CA GLY A 103 83.15 13.68 5.38
C GLY A 103 82.59 13.73 6.83
N VAL A 104 82.55 12.59 7.54
CA VAL A 104 82.06 12.40 8.95
C VAL A 104 80.52 12.49 9.11
N GLY A 105 79.81 11.65 9.90
CA GLY A 105 80.16 10.40 10.59
C GLY A 105 79.20 10.03 11.75
N GLN A 106 78.87 8.72 11.92
CA GLN A 106 78.22 8.09 13.11
C GLN A 106 76.76 8.54 13.45
N VAL A 107 75.86 7.77 14.13
CA VAL A 107 75.93 6.60 15.05
C VAL A 107 74.84 5.53 14.71
N SER A 108 74.97 4.32 15.26
CA SER A 108 74.16 3.09 15.15
C SER A 108 72.85 3.03 15.97
N PRO A 109 71.98 2.02 15.70
CA PRO A 109 70.95 1.55 16.63
C PRO A 109 71.12 0.08 17.09
N GLU A 110 70.71 -0.19 18.34
CA GLU A 110 70.27 -1.48 18.92
C GLU A 110 68.76 -1.33 19.25
N SER A 111 67.90 -2.34 19.44
CA SER A 111 68.01 -3.81 19.48
C SER A 111 66.62 -4.46 19.21
N ASP A 112 66.59 -5.77 18.89
CA ASP A 112 65.64 -6.81 19.35
C ASP A 112 64.09 -6.65 19.23
N THR A 113 63.26 -7.70 19.04
CA THR A 113 63.45 -9.17 19.00
C THR A 113 62.31 -9.90 18.25
N ALA A 114 62.47 -11.23 18.12
CA ALA A 114 61.44 -12.28 17.99
C ALA A 114 61.10 -12.81 16.58
N SER A 115 61.07 -14.14 16.51
CA SER A 115 61.24 -14.99 15.32
C SER A 115 60.04 -15.91 15.05
N LEU A 116 59.99 -16.50 13.85
CA LEU A 116 59.00 -17.53 13.50
C LEU A 116 59.59 -18.56 12.51
N THR A 117 59.43 -19.84 12.83
CA THR A 117 59.68 -21.05 12.00
C THR A 117 58.50 -22.01 12.28
N THR A 118 58.04 -22.96 11.45
CA THR A 118 58.54 -23.84 10.38
C THR A 118 57.39 -24.03 9.33
N VAL A 119 57.58 -24.18 8.00
CA VAL A 119 58.07 -25.36 7.21
C VAL A 119 57.15 -26.59 7.45
N ASP A 120 56.45 -27.18 6.46
CA ASP A 120 57.00 -27.93 5.30
C ASP A 120 55.98 -28.30 4.16
N VAL A 121 56.50 -28.56 2.94
CA VAL A 121 56.15 -29.63 1.92
C VAL A 121 54.66 -29.90 1.53
N SER A 122 54.22 -30.18 0.29
CA SER A 122 54.80 -30.56 -1.03
C SER A 122 53.95 -29.92 -2.17
N SER A 123 53.99 -30.23 -3.48
CA SER A 123 54.74 -31.13 -4.39
C SER A 123 54.65 -30.58 -5.84
N GLY A 124 55.22 -31.26 -6.85
CA GLY A 124 55.03 -30.95 -8.28
C GLY A 124 55.03 -32.21 -9.17
N SER A 125 54.57 -32.07 -10.43
CA SER A 125 54.46 -33.15 -11.42
C SER A 125 55.78 -33.49 -12.11
N GLN A 126 55.91 -34.75 -12.56
CA GLN A 126 57.01 -35.17 -13.43
C GLN A 126 56.77 -34.78 -14.90
N SER A 127 57.85 -34.47 -15.60
CA SER A 127 57.97 -34.57 -17.06
C SER A 127 59.43 -34.87 -17.43
N THR A 128 59.66 -35.46 -18.61
CA THR A 128 61.00 -35.87 -19.07
C THR A 128 61.34 -35.33 -20.46
N SER A 129 62.64 -35.02 -20.60
CA SER A 129 63.48 -35.05 -21.82
C SER A 129 63.28 -34.07 -22.99
N ASN A 130 64.31 -33.22 -23.12
CA ASN A 130 65.21 -33.07 -24.28
C ASN A 130 65.03 -32.00 -25.39
N VAL A 131 65.93 -31.00 -25.31
CA VAL A 131 66.93 -30.55 -26.31
C VAL A 131 66.49 -30.11 -27.72
N GLY A 132 66.80 -28.84 -28.06
CA GLY A 132 66.97 -28.36 -29.45
C GLY A 132 67.46 -26.90 -29.52
N LYS A 133 68.61 -26.62 -30.15
CA LYS A 133 69.16 -25.26 -30.36
C LYS A 133 68.71 -24.67 -31.71
N GLY A 134 68.51 -23.35 -31.78
CA GLY A 134 68.54 -22.62 -33.06
C GLY A 134 67.83 -21.27 -33.02
N LYS A 135 68.56 -20.16 -33.23
CA LYS A 135 67.98 -18.82 -33.39
C LYS A 135 67.80 -18.48 -34.87
N GLN A 136 66.64 -17.94 -35.24
CA GLN A 136 66.57 -16.81 -36.16
C GLN A 136 65.41 -15.90 -35.77
N LYS A 137 65.56 -14.60 -36.04
CA LYS A 137 64.57 -13.55 -35.71
C LYS A 137 63.63 -13.36 -36.89
N GLU A 138 62.33 -13.25 -36.62
CA GLU A 138 61.48 -12.26 -37.30
C GLU A 138 60.28 -11.88 -36.42
N GLY A 139 59.65 -10.74 -36.70
CA GLY A 139 58.78 -10.04 -35.74
C GLY A 139 57.44 -10.74 -35.50
N VAL A 140 57.19 -11.16 -34.26
CA VAL A 140 55.89 -11.71 -33.86
C VAL A 140 54.88 -10.58 -33.65
N ASP A 141 53.87 -10.53 -34.50
CA ASP A 141 52.74 -9.61 -34.44
C ASP A 141 51.96 -9.77 -33.11
N LEU A 142 51.99 -8.73 -32.28
CA LEU A 142 51.41 -8.70 -30.95
C LEU A 142 49.88 -8.92 -30.96
N LYS A 143 49.21 -8.78 -32.11
CA LYS A 143 47.77 -9.03 -32.25
C LYS A 143 47.41 -10.51 -32.26
N LYS A 144 48.29 -11.40 -32.74
CA LYS A 144 48.01 -12.86 -32.75
C LYS A 144 48.07 -13.46 -31.35
N LEU A 145 49.02 -13.00 -30.53
CA LEU A 145 49.23 -13.52 -29.17
C LEU A 145 48.11 -13.16 -28.18
N MET A 146 47.21 -12.24 -28.55
CA MET A 146 45.98 -11.95 -27.81
C MET A 146 44.81 -12.91 -28.14
N HIS A 147 44.93 -13.77 -29.14
CA HIS A 147 43.84 -14.63 -29.61
C HIS A 147 43.99 -16.13 -29.27
N ASP A 148 45.19 -16.58 -28.88
CA ASP A 148 45.51 -18.01 -28.69
C ASP A 148 45.66 -18.42 -27.19
N ILE A 149 44.97 -17.73 -26.27
CA ILE A 149 44.82 -18.17 -24.87
C ILE A 149 43.32 -18.31 -24.53
N ASP A 150 42.68 -19.28 -25.16
CA ASP A 150 41.34 -19.74 -24.77
C ASP A 150 41.18 -21.25 -25.05
N PRO A 151 41.48 -22.13 -24.08
CA PRO A 151 41.04 -23.52 -24.08
C PRO A 151 39.90 -23.73 -23.05
N ASP A 152 38.76 -24.17 -23.57
CA ASP A 152 37.65 -24.84 -22.89
C ASP A 152 37.03 -24.18 -21.64
N LEU A 153 36.13 -23.23 -21.90
CA LEU A 153 35.05 -22.87 -20.96
C LEU A 153 33.66 -22.79 -21.61
N ASP A 154 33.44 -23.59 -22.66
CA ASP A 154 32.18 -23.68 -23.41
C ASP A 154 31.10 -24.50 -22.67
N GLY A 155 30.78 -24.06 -21.45
CA GLY A 155 29.75 -24.63 -20.58
C GLY A 155 28.82 -23.58 -19.94
N ALA A 156 29.16 -22.29 -20.01
CA ALA A 156 28.37 -21.21 -19.43
C ALA A 156 28.34 -19.97 -20.33
N LYS A 157 27.20 -19.73 -21.01
CA LYS A 157 26.97 -18.55 -21.85
C LYS A 157 27.12 -17.24 -21.06
N GLY A 158 28.34 -16.70 -21.06
CA GLY A 158 28.72 -15.44 -20.44
C GLY A 158 28.22 -14.25 -21.26
N PHE A 159 27.42 -13.38 -20.63
CA PHE A 159 26.89 -12.17 -21.25
C PHE A 159 27.96 -11.07 -21.32
N ASN A 160 28.81 -11.11 -22.35
CA ASN A 160 29.68 -9.98 -22.70
C ASN A 160 28.87 -8.84 -23.33
N LEU A 161 29.18 -7.60 -22.94
CA LEU A 161 28.27 -6.46 -23.10
C LEU A 161 29.05 -5.19 -23.43
N GLU A 162 29.28 -4.97 -24.73
CA GLU A 162 29.90 -3.74 -25.24
C GLU A 162 28.95 -2.53 -25.17
N ILE A 163 29.56 -1.35 -25.12
CA ILE A 163 28.93 -0.10 -24.73
C ILE A 163 28.47 0.65 -25.99
N GLY A 164 27.19 0.45 -26.36
CA GLY A 164 26.48 1.21 -27.39
C GLY A 164 25.00 1.37 -27.02
N ASP A 165 24.17 0.34 -27.30
CA ASP A 165 22.71 0.44 -27.18
C ASP A 165 22.12 -0.06 -25.85
N LYS A 166 22.53 0.54 -24.72
CA LYS A 166 22.18 0.00 -23.38
C LYS A 166 20.66 -0.05 -23.08
N LYS A 167 19.86 0.94 -23.52
CA LYS A 167 18.42 1.04 -23.16
C LYS A 167 17.53 0.01 -23.86
N LEU A 168 17.61 -0.08 -25.20
CA LEU A 168 16.82 -1.05 -25.96
C LEU A 168 17.20 -2.48 -25.56
N LYS A 169 18.51 -2.77 -25.46
CA LYS A 169 19.02 -4.09 -25.06
C LYS A 169 18.62 -4.46 -23.61
N LYS A 170 18.63 -3.52 -22.64
CA LYS A 170 18.11 -3.79 -21.27
C LYS A 170 16.64 -4.22 -21.27
N SER A 171 15.75 -3.45 -21.91
CA SER A 171 14.32 -3.76 -21.92
C SER A 171 14.01 -5.05 -22.67
N VAL A 172 14.68 -5.29 -23.81
CA VAL A 172 14.53 -6.54 -24.58
C VAL A 172 15.04 -7.75 -23.79
N MET A 173 16.18 -7.65 -23.11
CA MET A 173 16.66 -8.74 -22.24
C MET A 173 15.71 -8.99 -21.06
N ALA A 174 15.25 -7.95 -20.37
CA ALA A 174 14.31 -8.07 -19.24
C ALA A 174 12.95 -8.69 -19.65
N LYS A 175 12.52 -8.48 -20.91
CA LYS A 175 11.33 -9.12 -21.52
C LYS A 175 11.56 -10.59 -21.92
N LYS A 176 12.80 -11.01 -22.20
CA LYS A 176 13.14 -12.39 -22.60
C LYS A 176 13.30 -13.37 -21.42
N LEU A 177 13.40 -12.86 -20.18
CA LEU A 177 13.52 -13.69 -18.96
C LEU A 177 12.19 -14.36 -18.61
N GLN A 178 12.10 -15.68 -18.76
CA GLN A 178 10.87 -16.44 -18.50
C GLN A 178 10.81 -17.07 -17.10
N THR A 179 11.93 -17.57 -16.56
CA THR A 179 11.95 -18.26 -15.26
C THR A 179 12.21 -17.32 -14.08
N GLN A 180 11.62 -17.62 -12.91
CA GLN A 180 11.76 -16.78 -11.71
C GLN A 180 13.20 -16.68 -11.22
N SER A 181 13.98 -17.77 -11.26
CA SER A 181 15.39 -17.77 -10.85
C SER A 181 16.25 -16.85 -11.71
N GLN A 182 15.98 -16.76 -13.02
CA GLN A 182 16.66 -15.81 -13.92
C GLN A 182 16.30 -14.35 -13.57
N ILE A 183 15.02 -14.09 -13.24
CA ILE A 183 14.56 -12.76 -12.81
C ILE A 183 15.25 -12.32 -11.51
N PHE A 184 15.36 -13.20 -10.50
CA PHE A 184 16.05 -12.87 -9.26
C PHE A 184 17.56 -12.66 -9.47
N LYS A 185 18.23 -13.50 -10.28
CA LYS A 185 19.66 -13.30 -10.64
C LYS A 185 19.87 -11.95 -11.34
N TYR A 186 18.97 -11.55 -12.23
CA TYR A 186 19.01 -10.21 -12.84
C TYR A 186 18.84 -9.10 -11.80
N ALA A 187 17.84 -9.21 -10.90
CA ALA A 187 17.55 -8.18 -9.90
C ALA A 187 18.73 -7.94 -8.94
N TYR A 188 19.22 -8.98 -8.27
CA TYR A 188 20.36 -8.86 -7.35
C TYR A 188 21.64 -8.43 -8.08
N GLY A 189 21.90 -8.98 -9.28
CA GLY A 189 23.05 -8.60 -10.10
C GLY A 189 23.01 -7.17 -10.67
N GLN A 190 21.88 -6.46 -10.61
CA GLN A 190 21.84 -5.01 -10.84
C GLN A 190 22.01 -4.22 -9.53
N ILE A 191 21.35 -4.64 -8.45
CA ILE A 191 21.45 -3.99 -7.13
C ILE A 191 22.90 -3.92 -6.64
N GLU A 192 23.68 -4.99 -6.83
CA GLU A 192 25.10 -4.99 -6.45
C GLU A 192 25.97 -4.12 -7.35
N LYS A 193 25.63 -3.99 -8.64
CA LYS A 193 26.28 -3.01 -9.54
C LYS A 193 25.97 -1.58 -9.12
N GLU A 194 24.74 -1.31 -8.68
CA GLU A 194 24.35 0.00 -8.12
C GLU A 194 25.13 0.29 -6.83
N LYS A 195 25.32 -0.69 -5.92
CA LYS A 195 26.15 -0.54 -4.72
C LYS A 195 27.61 -0.25 -5.04
N ALA A 196 28.23 -1.05 -5.90
CA ALA A 196 29.63 -0.84 -6.29
C ALA A 196 29.85 0.55 -6.93
N LEU A 197 28.89 1.03 -7.72
CA LEU A 197 28.93 2.37 -8.30
C LEU A 197 28.70 3.47 -7.23
N GLN A 198 27.85 3.23 -6.22
CA GLN A 198 27.68 4.15 -5.09
C GLN A 198 28.92 4.24 -4.18
N GLU A 199 29.64 3.14 -3.98
CA GLU A 199 30.91 3.12 -3.26
C GLU A 199 32.02 3.84 -4.05
N GLN A 200 32.10 3.62 -5.36
CA GLN A 200 32.98 4.41 -6.23
C GLN A 200 32.64 5.90 -6.20
N ASN A 201 31.36 6.27 -6.24
CA ASN A 201 30.94 7.67 -6.14
C ASN A 201 31.34 8.31 -4.80
N LYS A 202 31.27 7.61 -3.67
CA LYS A 202 31.75 8.14 -2.38
C LYS A 202 33.26 8.45 -2.36
N ASN A 203 34.03 7.75 -3.18
CA ASN A 203 35.49 7.84 -3.23
C ASN A 203 36.00 8.81 -4.33
N LEU A 204 35.11 9.43 -5.10
CA LEU A 204 35.45 10.35 -6.18
C LEU A 204 35.49 11.81 -5.70
N THR A 205 36.47 12.58 -6.19
CA THR A 205 36.52 14.04 -6.00
C THR A 205 35.38 14.74 -6.76
N PHE A 206 34.98 15.92 -6.29
CA PHE A 206 33.87 16.73 -6.84
C PHE A 206 33.90 16.88 -8.38
N SER A 207 35.10 17.06 -8.97
CA SER A 207 35.28 17.12 -10.43
C SER A 207 34.94 15.80 -11.15
N GLY A 208 35.36 14.66 -10.60
CA GLY A 208 35.06 13.32 -11.15
C GLY A 208 33.59 12.91 -10.97
N MET A 209 32.91 13.44 -9.94
CA MET A 209 31.45 13.33 -9.83
C MET A 209 30.73 14.11 -10.93
N LEU A 210 31.25 15.28 -11.34
CA LEU A 210 30.63 16.16 -12.33
C LEU A 210 30.71 15.59 -13.75
N SER A 211 31.84 14.96 -14.12
CA SER A 211 31.98 14.25 -15.40
C SER A 211 31.13 12.97 -15.45
N MET A 212 31.06 12.20 -14.36
CA MET A 212 30.13 11.05 -14.27
C MET A 212 28.65 11.49 -14.32
N ALA A 213 28.32 12.69 -13.81
CA ALA A 213 26.96 13.21 -13.83
C ALA A 213 26.51 13.76 -15.20
N SER A 214 27.44 14.01 -16.13
CA SER A 214 27.12 14.35 -17.53
C SER A 214 27.00 13.11 -18.42
N ASP A 215 27.84 12.10 -18.20
CA ASP A 215 27.87 10.87 -19.03
C ASP A 215 26.79 9.83 -18.66
N ILE A 216 26.27 9.87 -17.42
CA ILE A 216 25.18 8.98 -17.00
C ILE A 216 23.85 9.71 -17.17
N GLU A 217 23.13 9.38 -18.26
CA GLU A 217 21.67 9.53 -18.33
C GLU A 217 20.99 8.64 -17.26
N ILE A 218 21.09 9.05 -15.99
CA ILE A 218 20.18 8.59 -14.96
C ILE A 218 18.81 9.04 -15.45
N GLN A 219 17.91 8.09 -15.74
CA GLN A 219 16.50 8.40 -15.97
C GLN A 219 15.92 8.91 -14.65
N ARG A 220 16.17 10.17 -14.35
CA ARG A 220 15.64 10.86 -13.18
C ARG A 220 14.13 10.92 -13.36
N ARG A 221 13.43 10.50 -12.30
CA ARG A 221 11.97 10.58 -12.18
C ARG A 221 11.57 12.03 -12.50
N PRO A 222 10.44 12.28 -13.18
CA PRO A 222 10.08 13.64 -13.61
C PRO A 222 10.09 14.57 -12.38
N PRO A 223 10.94 15.61 -12.35
CA PRO A 223 11.09 16.45 -11.17
C PRO A 223 9.76 17.14 -10.85
N LEU A 224 9.34 17.06 -9.59
CA LEU A 224 8.10 17.69 -9.12
C LEU A 224 8.42 18.73 -8.05
N GLN A 225 8.49 19.99 -8.46
CA GLN A 225 8.49 21.13 -7.55
C GLN A 225 7.04 21.51 -7.24
N VAL A 226 6.74 21.74 -5.96
CA VAL A 226 5.45 22.28 -5.52
C VAL A 226 5.70 23.61 -4.83
N ALA A 227 5.14 24.68 -5.39
CA ALA A 227 5.10 25.99 -4.77
C ALA A 227 3.67 26.32 -4.32
N PHE A 228 3.55 27.11 -3.28
CA PHE A 228 2.28 27.54 -2.69
C PHE A 228 2.36 29.05 -2.48
N ARG A 229 1.29 29.76 -2.83
CA ARG A 229 1.18 31.23 -2.71
C ARG A 229 -0.14 31.55 -2.01
N ASP A 230 -0.02 32.26 -0.90
CA ASP A 230 -1.08 32.77 -0.03
C ASP A 230 -2.11 31.70 0.37
N LEU A 231 -1.61 30.47 0.54
CA LEU A 231 -2.44 29.30 0.80
C LEU A 231 -3.12 29.43 2.17
N THR A 232 -4.43 29.59 2.13
CA THR A 232 -5.28 29.76 3.31
C THR A 232 -6.38 28.70 3.29
N LEU A 233 -6.52 27.97 4.40
CA LEU A 233 -7.59 26.97 4.57
C LEU A 233 -8.53 27.39 5.70
N THR A 234 -9.81 27.53 5.37
CA THR A 234 -10.89 27.81 6.32
C THR A 234 -11.85 26.62 6.40
N LEU A 235 -12.17 26.17 7.61
CA LEU A 235 -13.12 25.08 7.81
C LEU A 235 -14.55 25.56 7.51
N LYS A 236 -15.26 24.88 6.60
CA LYS A 236 -16.56 25.39 6.09
C LYS A 236 -17.66 25.50 7.15
N GLY A 237 -17.67 24.64 8.17
CA GLY A 237 -18.64 24.70 9.27
C GLY A 237 -18.37 25.84 10.25
N LYS A 238 -17.27 25.74 11.00
CA LYS A 238 -16.97 26.67 12.12
C LYS A 238 -16.29 27.99 11.70
N LYS A 239 -16.15 28.27 10.39
CA LYS A 239 -15.36 29.36 9.77
C LYS A 239 -13.89 29.50 10.24
N LYS A 240 -13.42 28.65 11.16
CA LYS A 240 -12.07 28.67 11.73
C LYS A 240 -11.00 28.48 10.65
N HIS A 241 -10.02 29.37 10.65
CA HIS A 241 -8.82 29.22 9.83
C HIS A 241 -7.94 28.12 10.41
N LEU A 242 -7.55 27.15 9.59
CA LEU A 242 -6.61 26.08 9.94
C LEU A 242 -5.19 26.38 9.44
N MET A 243 -5.09 27.20 8.39
CA MET A 243 -3.84 27.77 7.87
C MET A 243 -4.14 29.14 7.25
N ARG A 244 -3.17 30.06 7.30
CA ARG A 244 -3.29 31.45 6.81
C ARG A 244 -2.03 31.87 6.04
N CYS A 245 -2.22 32.45 4.86
CA CYS A 245 -1.18 33.07 4.01
C CYS A 245 0.14 32.28 3.91
N VAL A 246 0.04 30.95 3.78
CA VAL A 246 1.19 30.05 3.70
C VAL A 246 1.80 30.18 2.30
N THR A 247 3.00 30.75 2.21
CA THR A 247 3.73 31.00 0.94
C THR A 247 5.12 30.36 0.97
N GLY A 248 5.52 29.72 -0.14
CA GLY A 248 6.76 28.94 -0.18
C GLY A 248 6.91 27.96 -1.35
N LYS A 249 7.99 27.17 -1.33
CA LYS A 249 8.26 26.10 -2.31
C LYS A 249 9.03 24.93 -1.71
N ILE A 250 8.69 23.71 -2.11
CA ILE A 250 9.47 22.48 -1.89
C ILE A 250 10.00 21.99 -3.23
N SER A 251 11.29 21.66 -3.30
CA SER A 251 12.00 21.40 -4.56
C SER A 251 12.50 19.95 -4.65
N PRO A 252 12.54 19.35 -5.86
CA PRO A 252 13.06 18.00 -6.07
C PRO A 252 14.54 17.92 -5.68
N GLY A 253 14.97 16.73 -5.23
CA GLY A 253 16.36 16.52 -4.80
C GLY A 253 16.65 16.86 -3.35
N ARG A 254 15.63 17.25 -2.56
CA ARG A 254 15.77 17.76 -1.18
C ARG A 254 14.82 17.05 -0.23
N VAL A 255 15.23 16.97 1.04
CA VAL A 255 14.41 16.52 2.15
C VAL A 255 13.99 17.73 3.00
N SER A 256 12.72 18.10 2.91
CA SER A 256 12.09 19.16 3.70
C SER A 256 11.38 18.59 4.94
N ALA A 257 11.74 19.06 6.12
CA ALA A 257 11.06 18.71 7.37
C ALA A 257 10.03 19.77 7.76
N VAL A 258 8.84 19.35 8.16
CA VAL A 258 7.77 20.19 8.70
C VAL A 258 7.69 19.98 10.21
N MET A 259 7.90 21.05 10.97
CA MET A 259 7.94 21.06 12.43
C MET A 259 7.05 22.17 13.00
N GLY A 260 6.82 22.16 14.31
CA GLY A 260 5.97 23.12 15.02
C GLY A 260 5.19 22.46 16.17
N PRO A 261 4.58 23.24 17.07
CA PRO A 261 3.87 22.72 18.23
C PRO A 261 2.61 21.93 17.86
N SER A 262 1.99 21.32 18.86
CA SER A 262 0.70 20.64 18.70
C SER A 262 -0.39 21.63 18.28
N GLY A 263 -1.26 21.22 17.34
CA GLY A 263 -2.29 22.10 16.78
C GLY A 263 -1.81 23.14 15.76
N ALA A 264 -0.52 23.23 15.43
CA ALA A 264 0.02 24.17 14.43
C ALA A 264 -0.40 23.90 12.96
N GLY A 265 -1.23 22.88 12.69
CA GLY A 265 -1.72 22.58 11.34
C GLY A 265 -0.79 21.73 10.47
N LYS A 266 0.22 21.05 11.04
CA LYS A 266 1.21 20.20 10.34
C LYS A 266 0.58 19.19 9.35
N THR A 267 -0.29 18.30 9.83
CA THR A 267 -1.06 17.35 9.00
C THR A 267 -2.00 18.05 8.00
N THR A 268 -2.56 19.21 8.38
CA THR A 268 -3.41 20.03 7.51
C THR A 268 -2.62 20.58 6.32
N PHE A 269 -1.38 21.03 6.54
CA PHE A 269 -0.46 21.49 5.51
C PHE A 269 -0.09 20.38 4.54
N LEU A 270 0.30 19.19 5.04
CA LEU A 270 0.56 18.03 4.17
C LEU A 270 -0.69 17.62 3.36
N SER A 271 -1.86 17.63 3.99
CA SER A 271 -3.13 17.33 3.33
C SER A 271 -3.50 18.37 2.27
N ALA A 272 -3.17 19.65 2.49
CA ALA A 272 -3.36 20.73 1.53
C ALA A 272 -2.45 20.56 0.29
N LEU A 273 -1.16 20.29 0.53
CA LEU A 273 -0.17 20.02 -0.53
C LEU A 273 -0.59 18.80 -1.36
N ALA A 274 -0.99 17.70 -0.71
CA ALA A 274 -1.45 16.48 -1.37
C ALA A 274 -2.79 16.61 -2.12
N GLY A 275 -3.49 17.74 -2.04
CA GLY A 275 -4.82 17.93 -2.61
C GLY A 275 -5.93 17.14 -1.89
N LYS A 276 -5.70 16.74 -0.64
CA LYS A 276 -6.60 15.92 0.20
C LYS A 276 -7.37 16.72 1.27
N ALA A 277 -7.24 18.05 1.31
CA ALA A 277 -7.92 18.93 2.27
C ALA A 277 -9.43 19.10 1.98
N THR A 278 -10.21 18.05 2.25
CA THR A 278 -11.68 18.03 2.10
C THR A 278 -12.39 18.88 3.17
N GLY A 279 -13.52 19.49 2.83
CA GLY A 279 -14.35 20.29 3.76
C GLY A 279 -13.78 21.65 4.15
N CYS A 280 -12.63 22.03 3.60
CA CYS A 280 -12.08 23.37 3.73
C CYS A 280 -12.41 24.21 2.50
N ARG A 281 -12.67 25.51 2.68
CA ARG A 281 -12.56 26.49 1.59
C ARG A 281 -11.08 26.87 1.49
N LYS A 282 -10.49 26.58 0.32
CA LYS A 282 -9.12 26.94 -0.03
C LYS A 282 -9.12 28.30 -0.71
N SER A 283 -8.25 29.19 -0.24
CA SER A 283 -7.82 30.41 -0.94
C SER A 283 -6.32 30.32 -1.24
N GLY A 284 -5.84 31.16 -2.15
CA GLY A 284 -4.48 31.09 -2.68
C GLY A 284 -4.28 29.98 -3.72
N MET A 285 -3.06 29.87 -4.23
CA MET A 285 -2.69 29.00 -5.35
C MET A 285 -1.68 27.95 -4.94
N ILE A 286 -1.79 26.75 -5.52
CA ILE A 286 -0.71 25.75 -5.55
C ILE A 286 -0.23 25.66 -7.00
N LEU A 287 1.08 25.72 -7.18
CA LEU A 287 1.77 25.72 -8.45
C LEU A 287 2.64 24.47 -8.53
N ILE A 288 2.46 23.66 -9.58
CA ILE A 288 3.23 22.45 -9.82
C ILE A 288 4.14 22.73 -11.01
N ASN A 289 5.45 22.67 -10.80
CA ASN A 289 6.47 23.09 -11.78
C ASN A 289 6.16 24.47 -12.41
N GLY A 290 5.65 25.41 -11.60
CA GLY A 290 5.29 26.77 -12.00
C GLY A 290 3.87 26.95 -12.57
N LYS A 291 3.11 25.87 -12.82
CA LYS A 291 1.76 25.92 -13.39
C LYS A 291 0.66 25.78 -12.33
N ALA A 292 -0.42 26.54 -12.46
CA ALA A 292 -1.57 26.51 -11.55
C ALA A 292 -2.47 25.28 -11.79
N GLU A 293 -2.02 24.11 -11.38
CA GLU A 293 -2.65 22.82 -11.63
C GLU A 293 -3.10 22.13 -10.34
N SER A 294 -4.11 21.25 -10.43
CA SER A 294 -4.59 20.49 -9.28
C SER A 294 -3.60 19.38 -8.92
N THR A 295 -3.19 19.30 -7.65
CA THR A 295 -2.34 18.19 -7.16
C THR A 295 -2.98 16.82 -7.38
N TYR A 296 -4.31 16.75 -7.45
CA TYR A 296 -5.03 15.50 -7.73
C TYR A 296 -4.68 14.91 -9.11
N SER A 297 -4.38 15.74 -10.12
CA SER A 297 -3.95 15.30 -11.45
C SER A 297 -2.59 14.59 -11.46
N TYR A 298 -1.84 14.63 -10.36
CA TYR A 298 -0.52 14.01 -10.20
C TYR A 298 -0.52 12.83 -9.22
N LYS A 299 -1.69 12.37 -8.78
CA LYS A 299 -1.92 11.26 -7.82
C LYS A 299 -1.16 9.95 -8.14
N LYS A 300 -0.80 9.69 -9.41
CA LYS A 300 -0.02 8.50 -9.83
C LYS A 300 1.50 8.63 -9.66
N ILE A 301 2.02 9.82 -9.35
CA ILE A 301 3.45 10.07 -9.08
C ILE A 301 3.70 10.71 -7.71
N ILE A 302 2.64 10.97 -6.94
CA ILE A 302 2.71 11.45 -5.56
C ILE A 302 2.43 10.28 -4.60
N GLY A 303 3.38 9.99 -3.73
CA GLY A 303 3.20 9.07 -2.59
C GLY A 303 2.73 9.84 -1.36
N PHE A 304 1.81 9.28 -0.58
CA PHE A 304 1.36 9.87 0.68
C PHE A 304 1.26 8.81 1.77
N VAL A 305 2.14 8.89 2.76
CA VAL A 305 2.16 8.02 3.95
C VAL A 305 1.34 8.71 5.06
N PRO A 306 0.17 8.18 5.45
CA PRO A 306 -0.59 8.71 6.58
C PRO A 306 0.09 8.39 7.92
N GLN A 307 -0.31 9.12 8.96
CA GLN A 307 0.14 8.89 10.35
C GLN A 307 -0.17 7.44 10.79
N ASP A 308 -1.37 6.95 10.50
CA ASP A 308 -1.82 5.58 10.80
C ASP A 308 -1.16 4.50 9.92
N ASP A 309 -0.75 3.39 10.54
CA ASP A 309 -0.11 2.26 9.88
C ASP A 309 -1.10 1.29 9.23
N ILE A 310 -1.84 1.80 8.24
CA ILE A 310 -2.86 1.06 7.48
C ILE A 310 -2.20 0.06 6.50
N VAL A 311 -1.90 -1.16 6.97
CA VAL A 311 -1.29 -2.26 6.19
C VAL A 311 -2.06 -3.57 6.42
N HIS A 312 -2.20 -4.44 5.41
CA HIS A 312 -2.94 -5.71 5.54
C HIS A 312 -2.19 -6.69 6.44
N GLY A 313 -2.73 -6.92 7.64
CA GLY A 313 -2.15 -7.83 8.65
C GLY A 313 -2.09 -9.30 8.24
N ASN A 314 -3.06 -9.76 7.44
CA ASN A 314 -3.18 -11.14 6.92
C ASN A 314 -2.20 -11.45 5.77
N LEU A 315 -1.37 -10.49 5.36
CA LEU A 315 -0.39 -10.62 4.28
C LEU A 315 1.05 -10.48 4.80
N THR A 316 2.02 -11.07 4.10
CA THR A 316 3.43 -10.85 4.41
C THR A 316 3.89 -9.45 4.00
N VAL A 317 5.05 -9.04 4.50
CA VAL A 317 5.67 -7.76 4.10
C VAL A 317 5.93 -7.73 2.58
N GLU A 318 6.50 -8.79 2.02
CA GLU A 318 6.74 -8.90 0.57
C GLU A 318 5.42 -8.86 -0.23
N GLU A 319 4.37 -9.54 0.22
CA GLU A 319 3.08 -9.57 -0.48
C GLU A 319 2.39 -8.19 -0.53
N ASN A 320 2.42 -7.45 0.58
CA ASN A 320 1.90 -6.09 0.66
C ASN A 320 2.63 -5.16 -0.35
N LEU A 321 3.96 -5.16 -0.31
CA LEU A 321 4.79 -4.35 -1.19
C LEU A 321 4.63 -4.77 -2.67
N TRP A 322 4.66 -6.07 -2.97
CA TRP A 322 4.49 -6.60 -4.32
C TRP A 322 3.10 -6.31 -4.91
N PHE A 323 2.05 -6.32 -4.07
CA PHE A 323 0.72 -5.91 -4.49
C PHE A 323 0.69 -4.42 -4.90
N SER A 324 1.25 -3.53 -4.07
CA SER A 324 1.38 -2.10 -4.41
C SER A 324 2.18 -1.89 -5.71
N ALA A 325 3.32 -2.59 -5.85
CA ALA A 325 4.16 -2.58 -7.04
C ALA A 325 3.37 -2.90 -8.30
N ARG A 326 2.61 -4.00 -8.27
CA ARG A 326 1.87 -4.49 -9.44
C ARG A 326 0.75 -3.56 -9.87
N CYS A 327 0.12 -2.84 -8.95
CA CYS A 327 -0.99 -1.94 -9.24
C CYS A 327 -0.56 -0.51 -9.60
N ARG A 328 0.61 -0.04 -9.12
CA ARG A 328 1.04 1.38 -9.25
C ARG A 328 2.24 1.62 -10.17
N LEU A 329 3.13 0.64 -10.36
CA LEU A 329 4.22 0.77 -11.33
C LEU A 329 3.70 0.80 -12.77
N SER A 330 4.48 1.43 -13.66
CA SER A 330 4.13 1.55 -15.09
C SER A 330 3.73 0.21 -15.72
N ALA A 331 2.68 0.23 -16.54
CA ALA A 331 2.20 -0.94 -17.27
C ALA A 331 3.27 -1.52 -18.21
N HIS A 332 4.14 -0.67 -18.76
CA HIS A 332 5.17 -1.03 -19.74
C HIS A 332 6.41 -1.72 -19.12
N LEU A 333 6.61 -1.62 -17.80
CA LEU A 333 7.73 -2.26 -17.11
C LEU A 333 7.57 -3.79 -17.13
N SER A 334 8.65 -4.47 -17.49
CA SER A 334 8.74 -5.93 -17.47
C SER A 334 8.58 -6.48 -16.04
N LYS A 335 8.25 -7.77 -15.94
CA LYS A 335 8.17 -8.47 -14.64
C LYS A 335 9.51 -8.40 -13.89
N ALA A 336 10.64 -8.45 -14.60
CA ALA A 336 11.97 -8.40 -14.00
C ALA A 336 12.30 -7.02 -13.40
N GLU A 337 11.96 -5.94 -14.11
CA GLU A 337 12.13 -4.57 -13.60
C GLU A 337 11.24 -4.31 -12.38
N LYS A 338 10.00 -4.83 -12.37
CA LYS A 338 9.12 -4.72 -11.19
C LYS A 338 9.67 -5.45 -9.96
N VAL A 339 10.30 -6.61 -10.14
CA VAL A 339 11.00 -7.32 -9.03
C VAL A 339 12.23 -6.54 -8.56
N LEU A 340 12.99 -5.94 -9.48
CA LEU A 340 14.14 -5.10 -9.13
C LEU A 340 13.75 -3.89 -8.26
N VAL A 341 12.66 -3.18 -8.60
CA VAL A 341 12.13 -2.08 -7.77
C VAL A 341 11.73 -2.59 -6.38
N LEU A 342 11.03 -3.72 -6.30
CA LEU A 342 10.63 -4.34 -5.03
C LEU A 342 11.84 -4.66 -4.14
N GLU A 343 12.85 -5.36 -4.68
CA GLU A 343 14.05 -5.74 -3.93
C GLU A 343 14.86 -4.52 -3.49
N ARG A 344 14.97 -3.47 -4.34
CA ARG A 344 15.63 -2.21 -3.98
C ARG A 344 14.94 -1.55 -2.79
N VAL A 345 13.60 -1.51 -2.76
CA VAL A 345 12.86 -0.91 -1.63
C VAL A 345 12.98 -1.75 -0.36
N ILE A 346 12.81 -3.08 -0.43
CA ILE A 346 12.97 -3.98 0.73
C ILE A 346 14.37 -3.85 1.33
N GLU A 347 15.41 -3.73 0.49
CA GLU A 347 16.77 -3.50 0.97
C GLU A 347 16.96 -2.11 1.56
N SER A 348 16.52 -1.05 0.88
CA SER A 348 16.70 0.35 1.33
C SER A 348 16.11 0.61 2.72
N LEU A 349 14.97 -0.02 3.04
CA LEU A 349 14.27 0.10 4.32
C LEU A 349 14.74 -0.91 5.37
N GLY A 350 15.69 -1.79 5.04
CA GLY A 350 16.19 -2.83 5.94
C GLY A 350 15.13 -3.85 6.34
N LEU A 351 14.23 -4.22 5.42
CA LEU A 351 13.11 -5.14 5.66
C LEU A 351 13.43 -6.61 5.32
N GLN A 352 14.65 -6.91 4.84
CA GLN A 352 15.04 -8.24 4.37
C GLN A 352 14.82 -9.35 5.40
N ALA A 353 15.06 -9.10 6.70
CA ALA A 353 14.88 -10.10 7.76
C ALA A 353 13.40 -10.45 8.07
N VAL A 354 12.45 -9.59 7.69
CA VAL A 354 11.01 -9.74 7.99
C VAL A 354 10.13 -9.84 6.75
N ARG A 355 10.75 -9.99 5.56
CA ARG A 355 10.05 -9.96 4.27
C ARG A 355 8.99 -11.04 4.10
N ASP A 356 9.29 -12.24 4.57
CA ASP A 356 8.42 -13.42 4.49
C ASP A 356 7.52 -13.54 5.75
N SER A 357 7.66 -12.63 6.73
CA SER A 357 6.84 -12.59 7.95
C SER A 357 5.49 -11.93 7.69
N LEU A 358 4.44 -12.42 8.35
CA LEU A 358 3.13 -11.77 8.39
C LEU A 358 3.19 -10.43 9.14
N VAL A 359 2.51 -9.41 8.61
CA VAL A 359 2.43 -8.08 9.25
C VAL A 359 1.70 -8.14 10.60
N GLY A 360 0.75 -9.08 10.73
CA GLY A 360 -0.03 -9.31 11.94
C GLY A 360 -1.24 -8.38 12.07
N THR A 361 -2.29 -8.89 12.70
CA THR A 361 -3.51 -8.14 13.07
C THR A 361 -3.44 -7.73 14.54
N VAL A 362 -4.53 -7.17 15.09
CA VAL A 362 -4.66 -6.93 16.54
C VAL A 362 -4.71 -8.27 17.29
N GLU A 363 -5.38 -9.28 16.73
CA GLU A 363 -5.52 -10.62 17.31
C GLU A 363 -4.27 -11.49 17.14
N LYS A 364 -3.58 -11.38 16.00
CA LYS A 364 -2.41 -12.22 15.65
C LYS A 364 -1.15 -11.37 15.58
N ARG A 365 -0.29 -11.51 16.59
CA ARG A 365 1.04 -10.86 16.63
C ARG A 365 1.84 -11.13 15.35
N GLY A 366 2.44 -10.08 14.80
CA GLY A 366 3.31 -10.13 13.62
C GLY A 366 4.60 -9.32 13.85
N ILE A 367 5.01 -8.57 12.83
CA ILE A 367 6.18 -7.66 12.88
C ILE A 367 6.03 -6.56 13.94
N SER A 368 7.15 -5.95 14.35
CA SER A 368 7.13 -4.83 15.31
C SER A 368 6.50 -3.57 14.72
N GLY A 369 6.00 -2.67 15.57
CA GLY A 369 5.44 -1.38 15.13
C GLY A 369 6.39 -0.59 14.24
N GLY A 370 7.67 -0.49 14.63
CA GLY A 370 8.68 0.19 13.81
C GLY A 370 9.05 -0.51 12.49
N GLN A 371 8.88 -1.83 12.41
CA GLN A 371 8.95 -2.53 11.13
C GLN A 371 7.70 -2.21 10.29
N ARG A 372 6.51 -2.23 10.88
CA ARG A 372 5.23 -1.88 10.23
C ARG A 372 5.22 -0.46 9.67
N LYS A 373 5.74 0.52 10.40
CA LYS A 373 5.94 1.91 9.94
C LYS A 373 6.84 1.97 8.70
N ARG A 374 7.93 1.19 8.67
CA ARG A 374 8.78 1.07 7.47
C ARG A 374 8.07 0.38 6.30
N VAL A 375 7.24 -0.64 6.53
CA VAL A 375 6.38 -1.23 5.47
C VAL A 375 5.36 -0.21 4.95
N ASN A 376 4.77 0.60 5.83
CA ASN A 376 3.84 1.68 5.49
C ASN A 376 4.50 2.70 4.54
N VAL A 377 5.75 3.12 4.82
CA VAL A 377 6.55 3.95 3.90
C VAL A 377 6.88 3.19 2.60
N GLY A 378 7.25 1.91 2.69
CA GLY A 378 7.57 1.07 1.54
C GLY A 378 6.43 0.95 0.53
N LEU A 379 5.17 0.89 0.98
CA LEU A 379 3.99 0.85 0.09
C LEU A 379 3.89 2.06 -0.85
N GLU A 380 4.40 3.23 -0.42
CA GLU A 380 4.46 4.47 -1.20
C GLU A 380 5.81 4.67 -1.91
N MET A 381 6.93 4.11 -1.41
CA MET A 381 8.21 4.12 -2.13
C MET A 381 8.22 3.19 -3.35
N VAL A 382 7.58 2.02 -3.25
CA VAL A 382 7.53 0.99 -4.32
C VAL A 382 6.88 1.49 -5.62
N MET A 383 6.08 2.55 -5.58
CA MET A 383 5.56 3.18 -6.80
C MET A 383 6.56 4.11 -7.50
N GLU A 384 7.81 4.25 -7.05
CA GLU A 384 8.78 5.23 -7.57
C GLU A 384 8.16 6.65 -7.68
N PRO A 385 7.81 7.29 -6.55
CA PRO A 385 7.19 8.61 -6.56
C PRO A 385 8.20 9.70 -6.97
N SER A 386 7.70 10.80 -7.53
CA SER A 386 8.44 12.05 -7.76
C SER A 386 8.31 13.01 -6.57
N LEU A 387 7.21 12.93 -5.83
CA LEU A 387 7.00 13.62 -4.55
C LEU A 387 6.49 12.61 -3.53
N LEU A 388 7.16 12.51 -2.39
CA LEU A 388 6.76 11.65 -1.28
C LEU A 388 6.46 12.52 -0.06
N ILE A 389 5.19 12.48 0.37
CA ILE A 389 4.71 13.16 1.57
C ILE A 389 4.57 12.13 2.68
N LEU A 390 5.14 12.40 3.86
CA LEU A 390 5.07 11.51 5.02
C LEU A 390 4.57 12.23 6.28
N ASP A 391 3.49 11.74 6.88
CA ASP A 391 3.01 12.27 8.16
C ASP A 391 3.56 11.43 9.32
N GLU A 392 4.40 12.06 10.15
CA GLU A 392 5.11 11.47 11.30
C GLU A 392 5.74 10.07 11.04
N PRO A 393 6.64 9.91 10.04
CA PRO A 393 7.25 8.63 9.71
C PRO A 393 8.19 8.09 10.80
N THR A 394 8.65 8.94 11.73
CA THR A 394 9.54 8.59 12.84
C THR A 394 8.82 8.32 14.16
N SER A 395 7.50 8.56 14.24
CA SER A 395 6.74 8.27 15.46
C SER A 395 6.69 6.76 15.72
N GLY A 396 6.96 6.35 16.96
CA GLY A 396 7.07 4.93 17.35
C GLY A 396 8.32 4.20 16.87
N LEU A 397 9.32 4.91 16.32
CA LEU A 397 10.65 4.36 16.00
C LEU A 397 11.66 4.71 17.09
N ASP A 398 12.61 3.79 17.33
CA ASP A 398 13.85 4.12 18.03
C ASP A 398 14.73 5.06 17.18
N SER A 399 15.70 5.70 17.83
CA SER A 399 16.61 6.66 17.19
C SER A 399 17.46 6.04 16.07
N SER A 400 17.83 4.76 16.18
CA SER A 400 18.64 4.06 15.17
C SER A 400 17.81 3.67 13.94
N SER A 401 16.58 3.20 14.13
CA SER A 401 15.63 2.93 13.03
C SER A 401 15.20 4.21 12.33
N SER A 402 14.99 5.31 13.07
CA SER A 402 14.69 6.62 12.50
C SER A 402 15.84 7.14 11.62
N LEU A 403 17.08 6.99 12.09
CA LEU A 403 18.29 7.31 11.32
C LEU A 403 18.42 6.45 10.06
N LEU A 404 18.12 5.15 10.13
CA LEU A 404 18.11 4.26 8.97
C LEU A 404 17.05 4.68 7.94
N LEU A 405 15.83 4.98 8.39
CA LEU A 405 14.74 5.45 7.54
C LEU A 405 15.09 6.77 6.84
N LEU A 406 15.63 7.75 7.58
CA LEU A 406 16.01 9.03 6.99
C LEU A 406 17.19 8.89 6.01
N LYS A 407 18.13 7.97 6.24
CA LYS A 407 19.18 7.60 5.26
C LYS A 407 18.58 7.01 3.98
N ALA A 408 17.57 6.14 4.09
CA ALA A 408 16.88 5.57 2.93
C ALA A 408 16.13 6.66 2.13
N LEU A 409 15.39 7.52 2.82
CA LEU A 409 14.69 8.66 2.21
C LEU A 409 15.68 9.64 1.56
N ARG A 410 16.81 9.95 2.19
CA ARG A 410 17.86 10.80 1.60
C ARG A 410 18.48 10.18 0.33
N ARG A 411 18.59 8.85 0.24
CA ARG A 411 19.01 8.17 -1.01
C ARG A 411 17.97 8.38 -2.12
N GLU A 412 16.68 8.25 -1.82
CA GLU A 412 15.62 8.55 -2.79
C GLU A 412 15.62 10.03 -3.22
N ALA A 413 15.86 10.96 -2.30
CA ALA A 413 16.01 12.39 -2.64
C ALA A 413 17.14 12.60 -3.67
N LEU A 414 18.31 11.98 -3.48
CA LEU A 414 19.43 12.06 -4.43
C LEU A 414 19.11 11.50 -5.83
N GLU A 415 18.11 10.61 -5.96
CA GLU A 415 17.60 10.15 -7.27
C GLU A 415 16.62 11.14 -7.94
N GLY A 416 16.35 12.29 -7.31
CA GLY A 416 15.51 13.37 -7.83
C GLY A 416 14.13 13.49 -7.17
N VAL A 417 13.83 12.69 -6.13
CA VAL A 417 12.54 12.76 -5.42
C VAL A 417 12.48 14.03 -4.56
N ASN A 418 11.32 14.68 -4.54
CA ASN A 418 10.97 15.71 -3.56
C ASN A 418 10.41 15.03 -2.31
N ILE A 419 11.00 15.22 -1.13
CA ILE A 419 10.52 14.56 0.09
C ILE A 419 10.11 15.62 1.10
N CYS A 420 8.85 15.56 1.53
CA CYS A 420 8.30 16.43 2.57
C CYS A 420 7.77 15.56 3.71
N MET A 421 8.27 15.73 4.92
CA MET A 421 7.83 14.94 6.08
C MET A 421 7.54 15.79 7.31
N VAL A 422 6.47 15.47 8.03
CA VAL A 422 6.23 16.02 9.38
C VAL A 422 7.06 15.24 10.39
N VAL A 423 7.77 15.95 11.27
CA VAL A 423 8.62 15.34 12.29
C VAL A 423 8.33 15.99 13.64
N HIS A 424 8.09 15.15 14.64
CA HIS A 424 7.92 15.57 16.04
C HIS A 424 9.23 15.32 16.79
N GLN A 425 9.78 16.36 17.44
CA GLN A 425 10.97 16.30 18.33
C GLN A 425 12.13 15.42 17.79
N PRO A 426 12.76 15.79 16.65
CA PRO A 426 13.88 15.04 16.11
C PRO A 426 15.15 15.22 16.94
N SER A 427 15.91 14.14 17.12
CA SER A 427 17.29 14.25 17.64
C SER A 427 18.14 15.18 16.78
N TYR A 428 19.14 15.83 17.39
CA TYR A 428 20.10 16.69 16.69
C TYR A 428 20.77 16.01 15.47
N SER A 429 21.02 14.70 15.57
CA SER A 429 21.55 13.87 14.48
C SER A 429 20.57 13.68 13.32
N LEU A 430 19.26 13.60 13.59
CA LEU A 430 18.21 13.60 12.55
C LEU A 430 18.08 14.99 11.93
N PHE A 431 18.04 16.03 12.76
CA PHE A 431 17.90 17.43 12.36
C PHE A 431 18.95 17.85 11.31
N LYS A 432 20.23 17.51 11.55
CA LYS A 432 21.35 17.80 10.62
C LYS A 432 21.27 17.13 9.24
N MET A 433 20.38 16.17 9.03
CA MET A 433 20.22 15.50 7.72
C MET A 433 19.10 16.09 6.86
N PHE A 434 18.31 17.04 7.36
CA PHE A 434 17.33 17.76 6.55
C PHE A 434 18.02 18.84 5.72
N ASP A 435 17.50 19.06 4.51
CA ASP A 435 18.02 20.10 3.62
C ASP A 435 17.24 21.41 3.81
N ASP A 436 15.91 21.32 4.01
CA ASP A 436 15.01 22.44 4.33
C ASP A 436 14.21 22.18 5.61
N LEU A 437 13.84 23.26 6.29
CA LEU A 437 12.94 23.28 7.44
C LEU A 437 11.74 24.19 7.15
N ILE A 438 10.55 23.72 7.48
CA ILE A 438 9.28 24.44 7.47
C ILE A 438 8.76 24.45 8.91
N LEU A 439 8.86 25.59 9.58
CA LEU A 439 8.44 25.75 10.97
C LEU A 439 7.07 26.45 11.01
N LEU A 440 6.05 25.74 11.48
CA LEU A 440 4.68 26.23 11.59
C LEU A 440 4.37 26.66 13.02
N ALA A 441 3.67 27.78 13.18
CA ALA A 441 3.17 28.29 14.46
C ALA A 441 1.69 27.94 14.68
N LYS A 442 1.19 28.15 15.91
CA LYS A 442 -0.24 28.06 16.23
C LYS A 442 -1.06 28.96 15.29
N GLY A 443 -2.19 28.46 14.78
CA GLY A 443 -2.98 29.12 13.73
C GLY A 443 -2.59 28.78 12.28
N GLY A 444 -1.53 27.98 12.06
CA GLY A 444 -1.11 27.54 10.74
C GLY A 444 -0.48 28.67 9.91
N LEU A 445 0.37 29.45 10.57
CA LEU A 445 1.26 30.48 10.00
C LEU A 445 2.69 29.92 9.91
N ILE A 446 3.51 30.41 8.96
CA ILE A 446 4.94 30.03 8.87
C ILE A 446 5.77 30.97 9.76
N ALA A 447 6.57 30.42 10.67
CA ALA A 447 7.58 31.14 11.44
C ALA A 447 8.99 31.10 10.79
N TYR A 448 9.28 30.06 10.00
CA TYR A 448 10.49 29.96 9.17
C TYR A 448 10.26 28.99 8.00
N LEU A 449 10.79 29.33 6.83
CA LEU A 449 10.87 28.43 5.68
C LEU A 449 12.20 28.64 4.94
N GLY A 450 13.11 27.68 5.04
CA GLY A 450 14.40 27.79 4.37
C GLY A 450 15.36 26.64 4.66
N PRO A 451 16.64 26.75 4.27
CA PRO A 451 17.63 25.72 4.51
C PRO A 451 17.78 25.43 6.01
N ALA A 452 17.84 24.15 6.40
CA ALA A 452 17.92 23.75 7.80
C ALA A 452 19.18 24.29 8.52
N LYS A 453 20.26 24.58 7.77
CA LYS A 453 21.50 25.17 8.32
C LYS A 453 21.39 26.66 8.68
N LYS A 454 20.45 27.40 8.07
CA LYS A 454 20.32 28.86 8.23
C LYS A 454 19.29 29.28 9.28
N VAL A 455 18.62 28.32 9.91
CA VAL A 455 17.59 28.63 10.91
C VAL A 455 18.18 29.25 12.17
N GLU A 456 19.35 28.77 12.61
CA GLU A 456 20.08 29.33 13.75
C GLU A 456 20.56 30.77 13.46
N GLU A 457 21.07 31.02 12.24
CA GLU A 457 21.44 32.37 11.76
C GLU A 457 20.24 33.33 11.77
N TYR A 458 19.07 32.88 11.26
CA TYR A 458 17.84 33.68 11.21
C TYR A 458 17.31 34.04 12.61
N PHE A 459 17.20 33.07 13.51
CA PHE A 459 16.72 33.34 14.87
C PHE A 459 17.71 34.16 15.70
N ALA A 460 19.02 33.97 15.53
CA ALA A 460 20.03 34.84 16.13
C ALA A 460 19.87 36.31 15.68
N GLY A 461 19.52 36.54 14.41
CA GLY A 461 19.18 37.87 13.88
C GLY A 461 17.94 38.51 14.50
N LEU A 462 17.08 37.74 15.17
CA LEU A 462 15.93 38.21 15.96
C LEU A 462 16.22 38.32 17.48
N GLY A 463 17.49 38.16 17.89
CA GLY A 463 17.90 38.12 19.30
C GLY A 463 17.61 36.78 20.00
N ILE A 464 17.27 35.73 19.24
CA ILE A 464 16.95 34.39 19.74
C ILE A 464 18.15 33.47 19.51
N SER A 465 19.09 33.46 20.46
CA SER A 465 20.19 32.49 20.49
C SER A 465 19.73 31.14 21.06
N VAL A 466 20.24 30.03 20.51
CA VAL A 466 20.03 28.70 21.08
C VAL A 466 21.11 28.45 22.15
N PRO A 467 20.77 28.11 23.40
CA PRO A 467 21.76 27.84 24.44
C PRO A 467 22.61 26.60 24.13
N GLU A 468 23.89 26.64 24.51
CA GLU A 468 24.75 25.46 24.44
C GLU A 468 24.14 24.30 25.22
N ARG A 469 24.14 23.11 24.61
CA ARG A 469 23.53 21.84 25.11
C ARG A 469 22.02 21.69 24.93
N ILE A 470 21.28 22.68 24.39
CA ILE A 470 19.88 22.49 23.98
C ILE A 470 19.80 22.09 22.49
N ASN A 471 18.86 21.21 22.15
CA ASN A 471 18.59 20.80 20.77
C ASN A 471 17.84 21.93 20.04
N PRO A 472 18.39 22.54 18.97
CA PRO A 472 17.77 23.68 18.27
C PRO A 472 16.29 23.49 17.87
N PRO A 473 15.85 22.37 17.23
CA PRO A 473 14.46 22.20 16.84
C PRO A 473 13.49 22.18 18.03
N ASP A 474 13.91 21.65 19.19
CA ASP A 474 13.05 21.62 20.38
C ASP A 474 12.92 23.04 20.96
N HIS A 475 14.04 23.78 21.08
CA HIS A 475 14.05 25.19 21.51
C HIS A 475 13.14 26.08 20.66
N PHE A 476 13.17 25.92 19.32
CA PHE A 476 12.28 26.70 18.44
C PHE A 476 10.80 26.31 18.57
N ILE A 477 10.50 25.06 18.92
CA ILE A 477 9.12 24.61 19.20
C ILE A 477 8.65 25.19 20.55
N ASP A 478 9.46 25.14 21.59
CA ASP A 478 9.13 25.63 22.93
C ASP A 478 8.87 27.15 22.95
N ILE A 479 9.60 27.91 22.14
CA ILE A 479 9.34 29.35 21.92
C ILE A 479 7.99 29.55 21.22
N LEU A 480 7.69 28.79 20.15
CA LEU A 480 6.41 28.89 19.43
C LEU A 480 5.19 28.34 20.20
N GLU A 481 5.44 27.48 21.19
CA GLU A 481 4.47 27.00 22.16
C GLU A 481 4.12 28.11 23.17
N GLY A 482 5.09 28.96 23.51
CA GLY A 482 5.05 30.00 24.54
C GLY A 482 5.63 29.55 25.90
N VAL A 483 6.33 28.42 25.94
CA VAL A 483 6.92 27.83 27.16
C VAL A 483 8.21 28.54 27.55
N VAL A 484 9.08 28.78 26.55
CA VAL A 484 10.32 29.53 26.72
C VAL A 484 10.09 30.94 26.17
N LYS A 485 10.25 31.95 27.04
CA LYS A 485 10.32 33.35 26.60
C LYS A 485 11.74 33.61 26.07
N PRO A 486 11.92 34.19 24.88
CA PRO A 486 13.23 34.60 24.42
C PRO A 486 13.80 35.72 25.31
N ASN A 487 15.12 35.91 25.29
CA ASN A 487 15.80 36.99 26.02
C ASN A 487 15.58 38.38 25.38
N SER A 488 14.88 38.45 24.24
CA SER A 488 14.49 39.68 23.55
C SER A 488 13.00 39.96 23.75
N ASP A 489 12.56 41.22 23.55
CA ASP A 489 11.16 41.65 23.64
C ASP A 489 10.24 41.08 22.53
N VAL A 490 10.59 39.94 21.94
CA VAL A 490 9.88 39.34 20.79
C VAL A 490 8.85 38.33 21.27
N ASN A 491 7.57 38.66 21.12
CA ASN A 491 6.49 37.72 21.45
C ASN A 491 6.41 36.57 20.43
N TYR A 492 6.08 35.37 20.88
CA TYR A 492 5.95 34.18 20.01
C TYR A 492 4.89 34.34 18.90
N LYS A 493 3.87 35.18 19.15
CA LYS A 493 2.85 35.56 18.18
C LYS A 493 3.39 36.41 17.02
N GLU A 494 4.45 37.18 17.24
CA GLU A 494 5.02 38.07 16.23
C GLU A 494 5.96 37.34 15.27
N LEU A 495 6.56 36.22 15.68
CA LEU A 495 7.54 35.49 14.88
C LEU A 495 7.06 35.14 13.45
N PRO A 496 5.81 34.70 13.22
CA PRO A 496 5.30 34.48 11.87
C PRO A 496 5.11 35.79 11.08
N ILE A 497 4.74 36.88 11.75
CA ILE A 497 4.54 38.19 11.10
C ILE A 497 5.91 38.79 10.70
N ARG A 498 6.91 38.70 11.58
CA ARG A 498 8.31 39.06 11.28
C ARG A 498 8.87 38.23 10.12
N TRP A 499 8.54 36.93 10.04
CA TRP A 499 8.89 36.10 8.87
C TRP A 499 8.24 36.60 7.56
N MET A 500 6.97 37.01 7.61
CA MET A 500 6.29 37.58 6.43
C MET A 500 6.93 38.89 5.99
N LEU A 501 7.21 39.81 6.94
CA LEU A 501 7.88 41.09 6.67
C LEU A 501 9.29 40.90 6.11
N HIS A 502 10.10 40.00 6.69
CA HIS A 502 11.46 39.68 6.22
C HIS A 502 11.50 39.22 4.76
N ASN A 503 10.44 38.58 4.27
CA ASN A 503 10.34 38.08 2.89
C ASN A 503 9.48 38.99 1.98
N GLY A 504 8.99 40.13 2.47
CA GLY A 504 8.12 41.03 1.71
C GLY A 504 6.73 40.46 1.36
N PHE A 505 6.21 39.52 2.16
CA PHE A 505 4.88 38.95 1.95
C PHE A 505 3.77 39.83 2.55
N PRO A 506 2.59 39.93 1.91
CA PRO A 506 1.49 40.76 2.39
C PRO A 506 0.92 40.21 3.71
N VAL A 507 1.03 41.00 4.79
CA VAL A 507 0.48 40.66 6.10
C VAL A 507 -1.03 40.99 6.14
N PRO A 508 -1.92 40.03 6.47
CA PRO A 508 -3.34 40.29 6.68
C PRO A 508 -3.62 41.40 7.70
N LEU A 509 -4.60 42.26 7.42
CA LEU A 509 -4.96 43.41 8.28
C LEU A 509 -5.32 42.99 9.71
N ASP A 510 -5.95 41.82 9.90
CA ASP A 510 -6.32 41.29 11.22
C ASP A 510 -5.11 40.89 12.08
N LEU A 511 -3.97 40.58 11.45
CA LEU A 511 -2.69 40.32 12.13
C LEU A 511 -1.88 41.61 12.36
N GLN A 512 -2.15 42.68 11.61
CA GLN A 512 -1.54 43.99 11.85
C GLN A 512 -2.15 44.67 13.09
N SER A 513 -3.46 44.55 13.30
CA SER A 513 -4.14 45.04 14.51
C SER A 513 -3.69 44.35 15.80
N GLU A 514 -3.26 43.07 15.76
CA GLU A 514 -2.65 42.40 16.92
C GLU A 514 -1.25 42.95 17.28
N LEU A 515 -0.62 43.75 16.42
CA LEU A 515 0.74 44.26 16.60
C LEU A 515 0.81 45.72 17.11
N GLY A 516 -0.33 46.38 17.33
CA GLY A 516 -0.38 47.77 17.85
C GLY A 516 0.18 48.83 16.90
N MET A 517 0.33 48.53 15.60
CA MET A 517 0.84 49.45 14.59
C MET A 517 -0.24 50.42 14.08
N GLU A 518 -0.83 51.20 14.98
CA GLU A 518 -1.59 52.40 14.58
C GLU A 518 -0.61 53.52 14.23
N GLY A 519 -0.41 53.73 12.94
CA GLY A 519 0.28 54.90 12.43
C GLY A 519 -0.55 56.16 12.66
N SER A 520 -0.02 57.06 13.49
CA SER A 520 -0.46 58.45 13.67
C SER A 520 -1.11 59.07 12.42
N SER A 521 -2.43 59.21 12.45
CA SER A 521 -3.16 60.16 11.62
C SER A 521 -4.47 60.58 12.30
N ASN A 522 -4.39 61.66 13.08
CA ASN A 522 -5.58 62.36 13.57
C ASN A 522 -6.37 62.94 12.39
N ALA A 523 -7.57 62.42 12.15
CA ALA A 523 -8.66 63.12 11.47
C ALA A 523 -9.98 62.57 12.02
N GLY A 524 -10.65 63.35 12.88
CA GLY A 524 -11.85 62.88 13.58
C GLY A 524 -13.10 62.88 12.70
N ALA A 525 -14.00 61.95 13.00
CA ALA A 525 -15.42 62.05 12.63
C ALA A 525 -16.26 61.47 13.77
N SER A 526 -17.30 62.22 14.10
CA SER A 526 -18.37 62.00 15.09
C SER A 526 -18.71 60.57 15.49
N ASP A 527 -18.81 60.40 16.82
CA ASP A 527 -19.74 59.53 17.53
C ASP A 527 -21.15 59.56 16.90
N ASP A 528 -21.74 58.39 16.66
CA ASP A 528 -23.18 58.19 16.47
C ASP A 528 -23.51 56.76 16.92
N GLY A 529 -24.32 56.65 17.98
CA GLY A 529 -24.55 55.38 18.67
C GLY A 529 -25.76 54.61 18.18
N GLU A 530 -25.57 53.36 17.73
CA GLU A 530 -26.66 52.38 17.63
C GLU A 530 -26.44 51.22 18.63
N ASN A 531 -27.37 51.11 19.58
CA ASN A 531 -27.43 50.01 20.53
C ASN A 531 -27.79 48.69 19.82
N HIS A 532 -26.80 47.83 19.55
CA HIS A 532 -27.09 46.42 19.30
C HIS A 532 -27.35 45.70 20.64
N PRO A 533 -28.55 45.08 20.83
CA PRO A 533 -28.84 44.39 22.07
C PRO A 533 -27.99 43.11 22.18
N VAL A 534 -27.42 42.88 23.36
CA VAL A 534 -26.79 41.60 23.71
C VAL A 534 -27.89 40.55 23.90
N THR A 535 -28.34 39.96 22.80
CA THR A 535 -29.11 38.71 22.84
C THR A 535 -28.14 37.60 23.21
N ASN A 536 -28.18 37.17 24.48
CA ASN A 536 -27.65 35.88 24.90
C ASN A 536 -28.42 34.77 24.19
N GLU A 537 -28.00 34.42 22.96
CA GLU A 537 -28.49 33.21 22.30
C GLU A 537 -28.03 32.01 23.11
N VAL A 538 -29.00 31.37 23.77
CA VAL A 538 -28.82 30.02 24.32
C VAL A 538 -28.43 29.11 23.17
N HIS A 539 -27.15 28.70 23.14
CA HIS A 539 -26.61 27.79 22.15
C HIS A 539 -27.44 26.49 22.10
N SER A 540 -28.39 26.45 21.15
CA SER A 540 -29.25 25.29 20.99
C SER A 540 -28.42 24.14 20.44
N PHE A 541 -28.30 23.08 21.25
CA PHE A 541 -27.65 21.83 20.89
C PHE A 541 -28.15 21.27 19.53
N ALA A 542 -29.43 21.49 19.20
CA ALA A 542 -30.00 21.12 17.91
C ALA A 542 -29.48 21.99 16.75
N GLY A 543 -29.18 23.27 16.99
CA GLY A 543 -28.56 24.18 16.01
C GLY A 543 -27.13 23.78 15.68
N ASP A 544 -26.31 23.49 16.70
CA ASP A 544 -24.95 22.97 16.50
C ASP A 544 -24.95 21.60 15.81
N LEU A 545 -25.86 20.69 16.19
CA LEU A 545 -26.02 19.39 15.54
C LEU A 545 -26.49 19.51 14.08
N TRP A 546 -27.36 20.49 13.77
CA TRP A 546 -27.77 20.78 12.40
C TRP A 546 -26.65 21.43 11.57
N LEU A 547 -25.84 22.31 12.17
CA LEU A 547 -24.65 22.88 11.53
C LEU A 547 -23.59 21.81 11.25
N ASP A 548 -23.34 20.91 12.19
CA ASP A 548 -22.43 19.77 11.98
C ASP A 548 -23.00 18.77 10.97
N MET A 549 -24.31 18.52 10.95
CA MET A 549 -24.96 17.68 9.93
C MET A 549 -24.86 18.31 8.52
N LYS A 550 -25.13 19.61 8.41
CA LYS A 550 -24.99 20.39 7.15
C LYS A 550 -23.53 20.43 6.69
N CYS A 551 -22.59 20.64 7.63
CA CYS A 551 -21.15 20.57 7.38
C CYS A 551 -20.75 19.18 6.86
N ASN A 552 -21.22 18.10 7.49
CA ASN A 552 -20.99 16.72 7.06
C ASN A 552 -21.59 16.40 5.67
N VAL A 553 -22.79 16.90 5.37
CA VAL A 553 -23.41 16.77 4.04
C VAL A 553 -22.61 17.57 2.99
N GLN A 554 -22.08 18.73 3.34
CA GLN A 554 -21.31 19.57 2.43
C GLN A 554 -19.88 19.05 2.21
N LEU A 555 -19.24 18.50 3.24
CA LEU A 555 -18.05 17.64 3.20
C LEU A 555 -18.24 16.49 2.20
N LYS A 556 -19.34 15.74 2.34
CA LYS A 556 -19.70 14.66 1.40
C LYS A 556 -19.88 15.20 -0.02
N LYS A 557 -20.57 16.34 -0.21
CA LYS A 557 -20.79 16.96 -1.53
C LYS A 557 -19.48 17.39 -2.21
N ASP A 558 -18.55 17.99 -1.47
CA ASP A 558 -17.22 18.33 -1.97
C ASP A 558 -16.43 17.09 -2.33
N HIS A 559 -16.48 16.05 -1.49
CA HIS A 559 -15.79 14.78 -1.74
C HIS A 559 -16.32 14.05 -2.98
N ILE A 560 -17.65 13.98 -3.12
CA ILE A 560 -18.34 13.45 -4.30
C ILE A 560 -17.92 14.25 -5.54
N ARG A 561 -17.89 15.59 -5.47
CA ARG A 561 -17.38 16.43 -6.57
C ARG A 561 -15.91 16.11 -6.91
N HIS A 562 -15.02 15.99 -5.92
CA HIS A 562 -13.60 15.66 -6.16
C HIS A 562 -13.37 14.25 -6.74
N ASN A 563 -14.24 13.27 -6.45
CA ASN A 563 -14.15 11.93 -7.02
C ASN A 563 -14.82 11.81 -8.41
N ILE A 564 -15.91 12.55 -8.65
CA ILE A 564 -16.66 12.50 -9.92
C ILE A 564 -16.02 13.41 -10.98
N LEU A 565 -15.51 14.59 -10.61
CA LEU A 565 -14.61 15.36 -11.47
C LEU A 565 -13.26 14.64 -11.53
N LYS A 566 -13.17 13.65 -12.42
CA LYS A 566 -11.91 13.19 -13.00
C LYS A 566 -11.17 14.40 -13.56
N SER A 567 -10.26 14.97 -12.79
CA SER A 567 -9.26 15.85 -13.38
C SER A 567 -8.41 15.01 -14.31
N ASN A 568 -8.13 15.54 -15.52
CA ASN A 568 -7.28 14.84 -16.47
C ASN A 568 -5.93 14.53 -15.81
N ASP A 569 -5.44 13.31 -16.00
CA ASP A 569 -4.18 12.86 -15.42
C ASP A 569 -3.01 13.49 -16.16
N LEU A 570 -2.25 14.34 -15.47
CA LEU A 570 -1.13 15.10 -16.02
C LEU A 570 0.22 14.45 -15.69
N SER A 571 0.22 13.31 -14.98
CA SER A 571 1.44 12.61 -14.58
C SER A 571 2.15 11.87 -15.71
N ASN A 572 1.54 11.80 -16.91
CA ASN A 572 1.97 10.98 -18.05
C ASN A 572 2.21 9.50 -17.71
N ARG A 573 1.66 8.98 -16.60
CA ARG A 573 1.94 7.64 -16.10
C ARG A 573 0.82 6.65 -16.44
N VAL A 574 1.12 5.72 -17.36
CA VAL A 574 0.24 4.60 -17.68
C VAL A 574 0.34 3.53 -16.58
N THR A 575 -0.64 3.51 -15.68
CA THR A 575 -0.85 2.41 -14.73
C THR A 575 -1.59 1.24 -15.38
N PRO A 576 -1.51 0.01 -14.83
CA PRO A 576 -2.23 -1.16 -15.35
C PRO A 576 -3.74 -0.92 -15.43
N GLY A 577 -4.37 -1.37 -16.51
CA GLY A 577 -5.81 -1.26 -16.71
C GLY A 577 -6.63 -2.08 -15.70
N ILE A 578 -7.93 -1.76 -15.62
CA ILE A 578 -8.89 -2.31 -14.63
C ILE A 578 -8.84 -3.85 -14.59
N PHE A 579 -8.83 -4.53 -15.74
CA PHE A 579 -8.78 -6.00 -15.80
C PHE A 579 -7.48 -6.60 -15.23
N GLN A 580 -6.34 -5.94 -15.44
CA GLN A 580 -5.07 -6.38 -14.84
C GLN A 580 -5.07 -6.17 -13.33
N GLN A 581 -5.56 -5.02 -12.86
CA GLN A 581 -5.74 -4.76 -11.44
C GLN A 581 -6.69 -5.77 -10.79
N TYR A 582 -7.84 -6.06 -11.42
CA TYR A 582 -8.80 -7.08 -10.98
C TYR A 582 -8.12 -8.43 -10.75
N ARG A 583 -7.30 -8.91 -11.70
CA ARG A 583 -6.54 -10.16 -11.53
C ARG A 583 -5.54 -10.11 -10.36
N PHE A 584 -5.01 -8.94 -10.02
CA PHE A 584 -4.10 -8.77 -8.88
C PHE A 584 -4.87 -8.72 -7.55
N PHE A 585 -5.99 -7.99 -7.49
CA PHE A 585 -6.91 -8.00 -6.36
C PHE A 585 -7.46 -9.41 -6.09
N LEU A 586 -7.90 -10.13 -7.13
CA LEU A 586 -8.43 -11.50 -7.03
C LEU A 586 -7.40 -12.44 -6.39
N GLY A 587 -6.14 -12.37 -6.84
CA GLY A 587 -5.03 -13.14 -6.25
C GLY A 587 -4.69 -12.73 -4.81
N ARG A 588 -4.95 -11.48 -4.41
CA ARG A 588 -4.77 -11.01 -3.02
C ARG A 588 -5.91 -11.50 -2.13
N VAL A 589 -7.16 -11.24 -2.52
CA VAL A 589 -8.35 -11.59 -1.74
C VAL A 589 -8.44 -13.11 -1.59
N GLY A 590 -8.15 -13.89 -2.64
CA GLY A 590 -8.05 -15.35 -2.55
C GLY A 590 -7.04 -15.82 -1.50
N LYS A 591 -5.86 -15.19 -1.41
CA LYS A 591 -4.87 -15.49 -0.34
C LYS A 591 -5.37 -15.10 1.05
N GLN A 592 -6.04 -13.96 1.19
CA GLN A 592 -6.64 -13.51 2.46
C GLN A 592 -7.68 -14.53 2.93
N ARG A 593 -8.59 -14.96 2.05
CA ARG A 593 -9.57 -16.02 2.35
C ARG A 593 -8.94 -17.36 2.72
N LEU A 594 -7.91 -17.80 2.02
CA LEU A 594 -7.19 -19.04 2.34
C LEU A 594 -6.54 -19.03 3.72
N ARG A 595 -6.05 -17.87 4.19
CA ARG A 595 -5.52 -17.69 5.57
C ARG A 595 -6.62 -17.42 6.62
N GLU A 596 -7.82 -17.08 6.17
CA GLU A 596 -9.06 -16.97 6.97
C GLU A 596 -9.87 -18.29 6.97
N ALA A 597 -9.38 -19.37 6.35
CA ALA A 597 -10.12 -20.63 6.15
C ALA A 597 -10.67 -21.23 7.45
N ARG A 598 -10.02 -21.01 8.60
CA ARG A 598 -10.55 -21.44 9.92
C ARG A 598 -11.87 -20.78 10.28
N VAL A 599 -12.01 -19.48 9.99
CA VAL A 599 -13.24 -18.72 10.26
C VAL A 599 -14.35 -19.17 9.29
N GLN A 600 -14.00 -19.47 8.04
CA GLN A 600 -14.94 -20.05 7.07
C GLN A 600 -15.39 -21.46 7.47
N ALA A 601 -14.50 -22.30 8.00
CA ALA A 601 -14.85 -23.63 8.50
C ALA A 601 -15.85 -23.56 9.66
N VAL A 602 -15.72 -22.56 10.56
CA VAL A 602 -16.71 -22.31 11.62
C VAL A 602 -18.06 -21.88 11.06
N ASP A 603 -18.11 -20.99 10.06
CA ASP A 603 -19.37 -20.65 9.37
C ASP A 603 -20.07 -21.89 8.79
N TYR A 604 -19.30 -22.76 8.11
CA TYR A 604 -19.82 -23.99 7.52
C TYR A 604 -20.34 -24.97 8.58
N LEU A 605 -19.63 -25.10 9.71
CA LEU A 605 -20.07 -25.94 10.84
C LEU A 605 -21.36 -25.42 11.47
N ILE A 606 -21.48 -24.10 11.69
CA ILE A 606 -22.71 -23.49 12.22
C ILE A 606 -23.89 -23.69 11.26
N LEU A 607 -23.67 -23.52 9.95
CA LEU A 607 -24.70 -23.71 8.94
C LEU A 607 -25.14 -25.18 8.81
N LEU A 608 -24.21 -26.12 8.99
CA LEU A 608 -24.46 -27.56 9.01
C LEU A 608 -25.28 -27.96 10.25
N LEU A 609 -24.93 -27.44 11.43
CA LEU A 609 -25.71 -27.60 12.67
C LEU A 609 -27.12 -27.02 12.53
N ALA A 610 -27.26 -25.83 11.94
CA ALA A 610 -28.57 -25.23 11.68
C ALA A 610 -29.43 -26.06 10.71
N GLY A 611 -28.82 -26.66 9.68
CA GLY A 611 -29.48 -27.60 8.78
C GLY A 611 -29.97 -28.87 9.50
N ALA A 612 -29.17 -29.41 10.43
CA ALA A 612 -29.54 -30.57 11.24
C ALA A 612 -30.67 -30.26 12.23
N CYS A 613 -30.57 -29.16 12.99
CA CYS A 613 -31.60 -28.75 13.96
C CYS A 613 -32.93 -28.42 13.28
N LEU A 614 -32.92 -27.69 12.15
CA LEU A 614 -34.15 -27.40 11.43
C LEU A 614 -34.70 -28.64 10.71
N GLY A 615 -33.84 -29.52 10.20
CA GLY A 615 -34.27 -30.76 9.57
C GLY A 615 -34.99 -31.73 10.53
N THR A 616 -34.62 -31.75 11.81
CA THR A 616 -35.30 -32.58 12.83
C THR A 616 -36.58 -31.94 13.38
N LEU A 617 -36.59 -30.61 13.54
CA LEU A 617 -37.75 -29.85 14.03
C LEU A 617 -38.87 -29.76 12.97
N ALA A 618 -38.52 -29.52 11.70
CA ALA A 618 -39.46 -29.11 10.67
C ALA A 618 -40.00 -30.26 9.81
N LYS A 619 -40.42 -31.37 10.44
CA LYS A 619 -41.00 -32.53 9.74
C LYS A 619 -42.08 -32.09 8.75
N VAL A 620 -41.92 -32.43 7.47
CA VAL A 620 -42.87 -32.09 6.41
C VAL A 620 -44.25 -32.68 6.71
N SER A 621 -45.27 -31.83 6.87
CA SER A 621 -46.67 -32.26 6.79
C SER A 621 -47.17 -32.14 5.35
N ASP A 622 -47.82 -33.20 4.87
CA ASP A 622 -48.33 -33.28 3.50
C ASP A 622 -49.46 -32.28 3.20
N GLU A 623 -50.18 -31.82 4.24
CA GLU A 623 -51.25 -30.83 4.13
C GLU A 623 -50.74 -29.41 3.85
N THR A 624 -49.57 -29.03 4.38
CA THR A 624 -49.03 -27.66 4.26
C THR A 624 -47.88 -27.53 3.26
N PHE A 625 -47.56 -28.62 2.56
CA PHE A 625 -46.38 -28.79 1.70
C PHE A 625 -45.05 -28.42 2.39
N GLY A 626 -44.98 -28.54 3.72
CA GLY A 626 -43.79 -28.20 4.51
C GLY A 626 -43.49 -26.70 4.61
N ALA A 627 -44.45 -25.82 4.32
CA ALA A 627 -44.23 -24.36 4.25
C ALA A 627 -43.56 -23.78 5.52
N LEU A 628 -43.97 -24.21 6.71
CA LEU A 628 -43.36 -23.78 7.99
C LEU A 628 -41.88 -24.19 8.12
N GLY A 629 -41.46 -25.31 7.52
CA GLY A 629 -40.05 -25.68 7.48
C GLY A 629 -39.23 -24.77 6.56
N TYR A 630 -39.82 -24.39 5.43
CA TYR A 630 -39.20 -23.46 4.49
C TYR A 630 -39.14 -22.03 5.02
N THR A 631 -40.11 -21.56 5.83
CA THR A 631 -40.02 -20.23 6.47
C THR A 631 -38.84 -20.16 7.45
N TYR A 632 -38.67 -21.17 8.32
CA TYR A 632 -37.49 -21.26 9.20
C TYR A 632 -36.17 -21.42 8.44
N THR A 633 -36.18 -22.15 7.32
CA THR A 633 -35.04 -22.27 6.41
C THR A 633 -34.63 -20.90 5.84
N VAL A 634 -35.59 -20.13 5.31
CA VAL A 634 -35.36 -18.80 4.76
C VAL A 634 -34.78 -17.87 5.82
N ILE A 635 -35.32 -17.87 7.04
CA ILE A 635 -34.81 -17.05 8.15
C ILE A 635 -33.36 -17.46 8.51
N ALA A 636 -33.13 -18.74 8.85
CA ALA A 636 -31.83 -19.19 9.36
C ALA A 636 -30.72 -19.07 8.31
N VAL A 637 -30.97 -19.45 7.06
CA VAL A 637 -29.99 -19.31 5.98
C VAL A 637 -29.72 -17.84 5.70
N SER A 638 -30.73 -16.97 5.70
CA SER A 638 -30.53 -15.53 5.51
C SER A 638 -29.65 -14.93 6.60
N LEU A 639 -29.98 -15.17 7.87
CA LEU A 639 -29.24 -14.65 9.03
C LEU A 639 -27.76 -15.06 9.00
N LEU A 640 -27.50 -16.36 8.90
CA LEU A 640 -26.14 -16.91 8.92
C LEU A 640 -25.33 -16.45 7.69
N CYS A 641 -25.96 -16.31 6.53
CA CYS A 641 -25.29 -15.82 5.33
C CYS A 641 -25.02 -14.30 5.37
N MET A 642 -25.94 -13.48 5.90
CA MET A 642 -25.71 -12.03 6.03
C MET A 642 -24.54 -11.73 6.98
N ILE A 643 -24.54 -12.29 8.20
CA ILE A 643 -23.49 -12.04 9.20
C ILE A 643 -22.11 -12.37 8.63
N ALA A 644 -22.00 -13.52 7.95
CA ALA A 644 -20.75 -13.94 7.34
C ALA A 644 -20.31 -13.06 6.16
N ALA A 645 -21.24 -12.60 5.32
CA ALA A 645 -20.97 -11.70 4.19
C ALA A 645 -20.67 -10.25 4.63
N LEU A 646 -21.19 -9.83 5.78
CA LEU A 646 -20.93 -8.52 6.37
C LEU A 646 -19.43 -8.27 6.58
N ARG A 647 -18.75 -9.29 7.10
CA ARG A 647 -17.29 -9.28 7.37
C ARG A 647 -16.45 -9.04 6.12
N SER A 648 -16.99 -9.30 4.91
CA SER A 648 -16.31 -8.98 3.66
C SER A 648 -15.98 -7.50 3.59
N PHE A 649 -16.96 -6.59 3.54
CA PHE A 649 -16.68 -5.16 3.33
C PHE A 649 -16.50 -4.35 4.60
N ALA A 650 -16.99 -4.81 5.77
CA ALA A 650 -16.96 -4.02 6.99
C ALA A 650 -15.54 -3.77 7.55
N LEU A 651 -14.65 -4.76 7.50
CA LEU A 651 -13.31 -4.70 8.11
C LEU A 651 -12.28 -3.95 7.24
N ASP A 652 -12.40 -4.07 5.90
CA ASP A 652 -11.40 -3.55 4.95
C ASP A 652 -11.61 -2.09 4.53
N LYS A 653 -12.58 -1.35 5.11
CA LYS A 653 -12.92 0.02 4.66
C LYS A 653 -11.71 0.95 4.64
N LEU A 654 -10.92 0.97 5.72
CA LEU A 654 -9.72 1.83 5.83
C LEU A 654 -8.66 1.46 4.77
N HIS A 655 -8.48 0.16 4.50
CA HIS A 655 -7.58 -0.33 3.46
C HIS A 655 -8.04 0.10 2.06
N TYR A 656 -9.34 -0.04 1.77
CA TYR A 656 -9.94 0.44 0.51
C TYR A 656 -9.82 1.95 0.33
N TRP A 657 -10.12 2.76 1.36
CA TRP A 657 -9.99 4.21 1.30
C TRP A 657 -8.56 4.64 0.99
N ARG A 658 -7.57 4.02 1.64
CA ARG A 658 -6.15 4.23 1.33
C ARG A 658 -5.82 3.88 -0.12
N GLU A 659 -6.17 2.66 -0.56
CA GLU A 659 -5.82 2.16 -1.91
C GLU A 659 -6.46 3.00 -3.02
N SER A 660 -7.72 3.40 -2.85
CA SER A 660 -8.43 4.32 -3.75
C SER A 660 -7.80 5.73 -3.73
N ALA A 661 -7.42 6.25 -2.56
CA ALA A 661 -6.71 7.52 -2.41
C ALA A 661 -5.27 7.49 -2.99
N SER A 662 -4.68 6.31 -3.16
CA SER A 662 -3.40 6.05 -3.83
C SER A 662 -3.53 5.75 -5.34
N GLY A 663 -4.76 5.77 -5.89
CA GLY A 663 -5.02 5.70 -7.34
C GLY A 663 -5.37 4.32 -7.89
N MET A 664 -5.64 3.33 -7.02
CA MET A 664 -6.12 2.01 -7.46
C MET A 664 -7.62 2.04 -7.83
N SER A 665 -8.04 1.12 -8.70
CA SER A 665 -9.43 1.07 -9.21
C SER A 665 -10.41 0.46 -8.20
N SER A 666 -11.38 1.26 -7.75
CA SER A 666 -12.48 0.80 -6.88
C SER A 666 -13.32 -0.33 -7.50
N LEU A 667 -13.55 -0.29 -8.82
CA LEU A 667 -14.32 -1.33 -9.52
C LEU A 667 -13.58 -2.66 -9.58
N ALA A 668 -12.26 -2.63 -9.80
CA ALA A 668 -11.42 -3.82 -9.74
C ALA A 668 -11.39 -4.45 -8.33
N TYR A 669 -11.38 -3.63 -7.28
CA TYR A 669 -11.47 -4.08 -5.88
C TYR A 669 -12.82 -4.75 -5.59
N PHE A 670 -13.93 -4.09 -5.94
CA PHE A 670 -15.28 -4.62 -5.68
C PHE A 670 -15.53 -5.96 -6.39
N LEU A 671 -15.28 -6.02 -7.70
CA LEU A 671 -15.46 -7.25 -8.48
C LEU A 671 -14.56 -8.39 -7.99
N ALA A 672 -13.30 -8.11 -7.66
CA ALA A 672 -12.37 -9.13 -7.15
C ALA A 672 -12.78 -9.69 -5.79
N LYS A 673 -13.56 -8.94 -5.00
CA LYS A 673 -14.07 -9.38 -3.71
C LYS A 673 -15.37 -10.17 -3.85
N ASP A 674 -16.31 -9.63 -4.63
CA ASP A 674 -17.58 -10.27 -4.96
C ASP A 674 -17.35 -11.65 -5.62
N THR A 675 -16.44 -11.75 -6.60
CA THR A 675 -16.09 -13.02 -7.27
C THR A 675 -15.47 -14.08 -6.36
N VAL A 676 -14.72 -13.71 -5.32
CA VAL A 676 -14.23 -14.69 -4.31
C VAL A 676 -15.36 -15.10 -3.37
N ASP A 677 -16.23 -14.17 -2.98
CA ASP A 677 -17.38 -14.46 -2.14
C ASP A 677 -18.44 -15.32 -2.87
N HIS A 678 -18.53 -15.26 -4.20
CA HIS A 678 -19.36 -16.16 -5.01
C HIS A 678 -19.03 -17.65 -4.77
N PHE A 679 -17.77 -18.00 -4.49
CA PHE A 679 -17.42 -19.38 -4.11
C PHE A 679 -18.15 -19.80 -2.83
N ASN A 680 -18.15 -18.93 -1.81
CA ASN A 680 -18.89 -19.18 -0.57
C ASN A 680 -20.42 -19.16 -0.79
N THR A 681 -20.93 -18.32 -1.71
CA THR A 681 -22.35 -18.30 -2.12
C THR A 681 -22.80 -19.62 -2.76
N ILE A 682 -21.91 -20.30 -3.48
CA ILE A 682 -22.18 -21.62 -4.10
C ILE A 682 -22.11 -22.75 -3.06
N VAL A 683 -21.13 -22.71 -2.15
CA VAL A 683 -20.87 -23.78 -1.17
C VAL A 683 -21.86 -23.75 0.01
N LYS A 684 -22.25 -22.57 0.52
CA LYS A 684 -23.15 -22.46 1.69
C LYS A 684 -24.51 -23.17 1.51
N PRO A 685 -25.27 -22.94 0.41
CA PRO A 685 -26.48 -23.70 0.11
C PRO A 685 -26.26 -25.22 0.16
N LEU A 686 -25.17 -25.72 -0.41
CA LEU A 686 -24.85 -27.14 -0.47
C LEU A 686 -24.60 -27.74 0.92
N VAL A 687 -23.85 -27.02 1.77
CA VAL A 687 -23.58 -27.42 3.16
C VAL A 687 -24.87 -27.47 3.98
N TYR A 688 -25.73 -26.45 3.90
CA TYR A 688 -27.03 -26.44 4.59
C TYR A 688 -27.94 -27.59 4.14
N LEU A 689 -28.10 -27.72 2.82
CA LEU A 689 -29.03 -28.65 2.19
C LEU A 689 -28.68 -30.11 2.50
N SER A 690 -27.38 -30.43 2.61
CA SER A 690 -26.93 -31.80 2.91
C SER A 690 -27.49 -32.35 4.23
N MET A 691 -27.53 -31.52 5.29
CA MET A 691 -28.15 -31.92 6.56
C MET A 691 -29.67 -31.77 6.58
N PHE A 692 -30.21 -30.70 5.97
CA PHE A 692 -31.66 -30.49 5.95
C PHE A 692 -32.40 -31.64 5.25
N TYR A 693 -31.90 -32.11 4.10
CA TYR A 693 -32.48 -33.25 3.39
C TYR A 693 -32.31 -34.57 4.14
N PHE A 694 -31.19 -34.78 4.83
CA PHE A 694 -30.93 -36.01 5.57
C PHE A 694 -31.96 -36.26 6.68
N PHE A 695 -32.37 -35.20 7.41
CA PHE A 695 -33.34 -35.31 8.50
C PHE A 695 -34.80 -35.11 8.08
N ASN A 696 -35.08 -34.23 7.11
CA ASN A 696 -36.46 -33.86 6.77
C ASN A 696 -37.03 -34.64 5.55
N ASN A 697 -36.17 -35.14 4.66
CA ASN A 697 -36.54 -35.91 3.46
C ASN A 697 -37.74 -35.34 2.65
N PRO A 698 -37.71 -34.07 2.21
CA PRO A 698 -38.81 -33.48 1.44
C PRO A 698 -38.95 -34.11 0.04
N ARG A 699 -40.16 -34.07 -0.53
CA ARG A 699 -40.47 -34.69 -1.85
C ARG A 699 -39.93 -33.91 -3.07
N SER A 700 -39.56 -32.64 -2.89
CA SER A 700 -38.86 -31.81 -3.90
C SER A 700 -37.45 -32.32 -4.18
N SER A 701 -36.97 -32.17 -5.41
CA SER A 701 -35.61 -32.62 -5.73
C SER A 701 -34.54 -31.74 -5.06
N VAL A 702 -33.41 -32.35 -4.70
CA VAL A 702 -32.24 -31.65 -4.13
C VAL A 702 -31.79 -30.51 -5.05
N PHE A 703 -31.88 -30.69 -6.37
CA PHE A 703 -31.46 -29.68 -7.34
C PHE A 703 -32.38 -28.45 -7.35
N GLU A 704 -33.71 -28.64 -7.36
CA GLU A 704 -34.68 -27.54 -7.32
C GLU A 704 -34.48 -26.68 -6.05
N ASN A 705 -34.39 -27.31 -4.88
CA ASN A 705 -34.17 -26.58 -3.62
C ASN A 705 -32.76 -25.97 -3.51
N TYR A 706 -31.74 -26.58 -4.12
CA TYR A 706 -30.41 -25.98 -4.23
C TYR A 706 -30.43 -24.68 -5.05
N VAL A 707 -31.14 -24.66 -6.19
CA VAL A 707 -31.27 -23.46 -7.04
C VAL A 707 -32.00 -22.33 -6.29
N VAL A 708 -33.07 -22.63 -5.56
CA VAL A 708 -33.78 -21.64 -4.73
C VAL A 708 -32.87 -21.08 -3.63
N LEU A 709 -32.16 -21.94 -2.88
CA LEU A 709 -31.19 -21.50 -1.86
C LEU A 709 -30.03 -20.69 -2.46
N LEU A 710 -29.53 -21.04 -3.64
CA LEU A 710 -28.46 -20.32 -4.32
C LEU A 710 -28.90 -18.89 -4.67
N CYS A 711 -30.12 -18.73 -5.20
CA CYS A 711 -30.71 -17.43 -5.52
C CYS A 711 -30.99 -16.61 -4.25
N LEU A 712 -31.49 -17.24 -3.19
CA LEU A 712 -31.68 -16.62 -1.88
C LEU A 712 -30.35 -16.10 -1.30
N VAL A 713 -29.32 -16.96 -1.19
CA VAL A 713 -28.00 -16.55 -0.65
C VAL A 713 -27.35 -15.49 -1.54
N TYR A 714 -27.53 -15.54 -2.86
CA TYR A 714 -27.07 -14.48 -3.76
C TYR A 714 -27.76 -13.13 -3.49
N CYS A 715 -29.07 -13.11 -3.26
CA CYS A 715 -29.81 -11.91 -2.87
C CYS A 715 -29.33 -11.36 -1.51
N VAL A 716 -29.34 -12.22 -0.50
CA VAL A 716 -28.97 -11.94 0.90
C VAL A 716 -27.55 -11.39 1.03
N THR A 717 -26.58 -11.94 0.29
CA THR A 717 -25.19 -11.46 0.29
C THR A 717 -25.05 -10.05 -0.31
N GLY A 718 -25.83 -9.73 -1.36
CA GLY A 718 -25.86 -8.38 -1.94
C GLY A 718 -26.41 -7.32 -0.97
N ILE A 719 -27.49 -7.66 -0.25
CA ILE A 719 -28.05 -6.80 0.81
C ILE A 719 -27.04 -6.60 1.95
N ALA A 720 -26.36 -7.67 2.38
CA ALA A 720 -25.32 -7.59 3.41
C ALA A 720 -24.15 -6.67 3.02
N TYR A 721 -23.80 -6.57 1.73
CA TYR A 721 -22.79 -5.62 1.27
C TYR A 721 -23.24 -4.16 1.40
N VAL A 722 -24.50 -3.85 1.12
CA VAL A 722 -25.07 -2.50 1.34
C VAL A 722 -24.95 -2.12 2.81
N LEU A 723 -25.40 -3.00 3.71
CA LEU A 723 -25.32 -2.79 5.17
C LEU A 723 -23.86 -2.63 5.64
N ALA A 724 -22.98 -3.52 5.20
CA ALA A 724 -21.56 -3.51 5.56
C ALA A 724 -20.84 -2.23 5.12
N ILE A 725 -21.21 -1.64 3.98
CA ILE A 725 -20.61 -0.40 3.47
C ILE A 725 -21.21 0.82 4.18
N PHE A 726 -22.53 0.87 4.34
CA PHE A 726 -23.25 2.03 4.88
C PHE A 726 -23.06 2.22 6.40
N PHE A 727 -23.08 1.14 7.18
CA PHE A 727 -22.98 1.16 8.64
C PHE A 727 -21.59 0.77 9.15
N GLU A 728 -21.27 1.17 10.38
CA GLU A 728 -20.13 0.65 11.15
C GLU A 728 -20.38 -0.82 11.56
N PRO A 729 -19.33 -1.64 11.81
CA PRO A 729 -19.47 -3.09 11.97
C PRO A 729 -20.48 -3.51 13.04
N GLY A 730 -20.54 -2.82 14.19
CA GLY A 730 -21.50 -3.12 15.26
C GLY A 730 -22.97 -2.92 14.83
N PRO A 731 -23.39 -1.69 14.46
CA PRO A 731 -24.73 -1.44 13.94
C PRO A 731 -25.07 -2.29 12.71
N ALA A 732 -24.11 -2.53 11.82
CA ALA A 732 -24.30 -3.35 10.63
C ALA A 732 -24.65 -4.81 10.97
N GLN A 733 -24.05 -5.36 12.04
CA GLN A 733 -24.37 -6.70 12.52
C GLN A 733 -25.79 -6.78 13.09
N LEU A 734 -26.22 -5.78 13.87
CA LEU A 734 -27.59 -5.71 14.41
C LEU A 734 -28.63 -5.65 13.27
N TRP A 735 -28.42 -4.80 12.27
CA TRP A 735 -29.30 -4.73 11.09
C TRP A 735 -29.31 -6.04 10.28
N SER A 736 -28.17 -6.74 10.18
CA SER A 736 -28.11 -8.04 9.49
C SER A 736 -28.92 -9.16 10.16
N VAL A 737 -29.23 -9.01 11.46
CA VAL A 737 -30.09 -9.94 12.21
C VAL A 737 -31.55 -9.50 12.18
N LEU A 738 -31.82 -8.21 12.38
CA LEU A 738 -33.18 -7.69 12.44
C LEU A 738 -33.89 -7.79 11.07
N LEU A 739 -33.19 -7.45 9.99
CA LEU A 739 -33.79 -7.29 8.65
C LEU A 739 -34.37 -8.60 8.09
N PRO A 740 -33.69 -9.77 8.12
CA PRO A 740 -34.29 -11.03 7.65
C PRO A 740 -35.54 -11.46 8.43
N VAL A 741 -35.54 -11.26 9.76
CA VAL A 741 -36.68 -11.64 10.61
C VAL A 741 -37.89 -10.76 10.31
N VAL A 742 -37.70 -9.44 10.30
CA VAL A 742 -38.80 -8.48 10.03
C VAL A 742 -39.37 -8.66 8.62
N LEU A 743 -38.51 -8.83 7.59
CA LEU A 743 -39.00 -9.04 6.22
C LEU A 743 -39.72 -10.38 6.05
N THR A 744 -39.35 -11.43 6.80
CA THR A 744 -40.07 -12.71 6.74
C THR A 744 -41.40 -12.64 7.48
N LEU A 745 -41.49 -11.89 8.59
CA LEU A 745 -42.76 -11.63 9.27
C LEU A 745 -43.73 -10.83 8.38
N ILE A 746 -43.26 -9.82 7.66
CA ILE A 746 -44.05 -9.05 6.70
C ILE A 746 -44.53 -9.95 5.55
N ALA A 747 -43.64 -10.79 5.00
CA ALA A 747 -43.94 -11.70 3.89
C ALA A 747 -44.89 -12.87 4.24
N ASN A 748 -45.32 -12.98 5.50
CA ASN A 748 -46.21 -14.05 5.98
C ASN A 748 -47.49 -13.48 6.63
N GLN A 749 -47.92 -12.28 6.22
CA GLN A 749 -49.19 -11.65 6.64
C GLN A 749 -50.24 -11.71 5.53
N ASP A 750 -51.22 -12.60 5.65
CA ASP A 750 -52.24 -12.86 4.62
C ASP A 750 -53.24 -11.70 4.37
N LYS A 751 -53.21 -10.62 5.18
CA LYS A 751 -54.23 -9.55 5.20
C LYS A 751 -53.64 -8.13 5.32
N GLY A 752 -52.78 -7.77 4.37
CA GLY A 752 -52.23 -6.40 4.26
C GLY A 752 -53.18 -5.38 3.59
N SER A 753 -53.11 -4.13 4.07
CA SER A 753 -53.62 -2.96 3.32
C SER A 753 -52.80 -2.72 2.04
N GLY A 754 -53.26 -1.87 1.11
CA GLY A 754 -52.60 -1.67 -0.18
C GLY A 754 -51.10 -1.28 -0.10
N PHE A 755 -50.73 -0.52 0.94
CA PHE A 755 -49.33 -0.19 1.22
C PHE A 755 -48.53 -1.39 1.74
N LEU A 756 -49.12 -2.22 2.60
CA LEU A 756 -48.49 -3.46 3.07
C LEU A 756 -48.25 -4.43 1.91
N LYS A 757 -49.20 -4.60 0.98
CA LYS A 757 -49.01 -5.43 -0.22
C LYS A 757 -47.84 -4.95 -1.09
N SER A 758 -47.73 -3.64 -1.29
CA SER A 758 -46.61 -3.04 -2.03
C SER A 758 -45.24 -3.27 -1.35
N LEU A 759 -45.21 -3.33 -0.02
CA LEU A 759 -44.02 -3.71 0.75
C LEU A 759 -43.74 -5.23 0.67
N GLU A 760 -44.78 -6.05 0.71
CA GLU A 760 -44.72 -7.51 0.61
C GLU A 760 -44.10 -7.97 -0.72
N ASP A 761 -44.48 -7.34 -1.83
CA ASP A 761 -43.91 -7.61 -3.17
C ASP A 761 -42.43 -7.20 -3.27
N LEU A 762 -42.00 -6.22 -2.46
CA LEU A 762 -40.60 -5.80 -2.34
C LEU A 762 -39.76 -6.75 -1.44
N CYS A 763 -40.39 -7.65 -0.68
CA CYS A 763 -39.72 -8.52 0.29
C CYS A 763 -39.14 -9.78 -0.38
N TYR A 764 -37.81 -9.91 -0.43
CA TYR A 764 -37.15 -11.12 -0.93
C TYR A 764 -37.57 -12.44 -0.24
N PRO A 765 -37.97 -12.49 1.05
CA PRO A 765 -38.47 -13.73 1.66
C PRO A 765 -39.74 -14.27 1.00
N LYS A 766 -40.64 -13.41 0.50
CA LYS A 766 -41.89 -13.82 -0.19
C LYS A 766 -41.56 -14.73 -1.39
N TRP A 767 -40.78 -14.18 -2.32
CA TRP A 767 -40.36 -14.86 -3.55
C TRP A 767 -39.55 -16.14 -3.27
N ALA A 768 -38.78 -16.18 -2.18
CA ALA A 768 -38.06 -17.39 -1.77
C ALA A 768 -39.00 -18.47 -1.19
N MET A 769 -39.95 -18.10 -0.33
CA MET A 769 -40.93 -19.02 0.26
C MET A 769 -41.87 -19.59 -0.81
N GLU A 770 -42.35 -18.75 -1.74
CA GLU A 770 -43.15 -19.18 -2.90
C GLU A 770 -42.37 -20.20 -3.74
N ALA A 771 -41.12 -19.90 -4.11
CA ALA A 771 -40.29 -20.81 -4.91
C ALA A 771 -40.03 -22.17 -4.24
N PHE A 772 -39.85 -22.21 -2.91
CA PHE A 772 -39.75 -23.48 -2.16
C PHE A 772 -41.07 -24.27 -2.14
N VAL A 773 -42.19 -23.59 -1.87
CA VAL A 773 -43.52 -24.24 -1.83
C VAL A 773 -43.89 -24.77 -3.20
N LEU A 774 -43.64 -24.01 -4.28
CA LEU A 774 -43.87 -24.43 -5.66
C LEU A 774 -43.01 -25.64 -6.06
N ALA A 775 -41.71 -25.64 -5.71
CA ALA A 775 -40.81 -26.78 -5.98
C ALA A 775 -41.29 -28.08 -5.32
N ASN A 776 -41.84 -28.00 -4.11
CA ASN A 776 -42.42 -29.16 -3.44
C ASN A 776 -43.79 -29.54 -4.03
N ALA A 777 -44.67 -28.56 -4.24
CA ALA A 777 -46.04 -28.74 -4.74
C ALA A 777 -46.11 -29.38 -6.13
N GLN A 778 -45.20 -29.04 -7.05
CA GLN A 778 -45.17 -29.62 -8.41
C GLN A 778 -45.00 -31.14 -8.42
N ARG A 779 -44.39 -31.74 -7.38
CA ARG A 779 -44.21 -33.19 -7.25
C ARG A 779 -45.46 -33.93 -6.75
N TYR A 780 -46.47 -33.22 -6.24
CA TYR A 780 -47.75 -33.80 -5.85
C TYR A 780 -48.67 -33.95 -7.07
N SER A 781 -49.13 -35.18 -7.31
CA SER A 781 -50.00 -35.57 -8.43
C SER A 781 -51.08 -36.55 -7.98
N GLY A 782 -52.07 -36.81 -8.84
CA GLY A 782 -53.20 -37.68 -8.51
C GLY A 782 -54.14 -37.05 -7.49
N VAL A 783 -54.49 -37.80 -6.43
CA VAL A 783 -55.47 -37.38 -5.40
C VAL A 783 -55.10 -36.04 -4.75
N TRP A 784 -53.80 -35.77 -4.57
CA TRP A 784 -53.30 -34.53 -3.97
C TRP A 784 -53.42 -33.29 -4.89
N LEU A 785 -53.86 -33.43 -6.14
CA LEU A 785 -54.01 -32.31 -7.07
C LEU A 785 -55.03 -31.26 -6.58
N VAL A 786 -56.12 -31.69 -5.97
CA VAL A 786 -57.15 -30.80 -5.43
C VAL A 786 -56.62 -30.03 -4.22
N THR A 787 -55.99 -30.73 -3.26
CA THR A 787 -55.31 -30.13 -2.10
C THR A 787 -54.21 -29.15 -2.52
N ARG A 788 -53.45 -29.49 -3.57
CA ARG A 788 -52.43 -28.61 -4.17
C ARG A 788 -53.02 -27.32 -4.70
N CYS A 789 -54.06 -27.40 -5.53
CA CYS A 789 -54.69 -26.21 -6.08
C CYS A 789 -55.38 -25.37 -4.99
N GLY A 790 -55.99 -26.01 -3.98
CA GLY A 790 -56.59 -25.33 -2.82
C GLY A 790 -55.56 -24.53 -2.01
N ALA A 791 -54.51 -25.17 -1.50
CA ALA A 791 -53.53 -24.49 -0.65
C ALA A 791 -52.59 -23.52 -1.40
N LEU A 792 -52.44 -23.67 -2.73
CA LEU A 792 -51.80 -22.63 -3.56
C LEU A 792 -52.74 -21.42 -3.76
N TYR A 793 -54.04 -21.66 -3.97
CA TYR A 793 -55.04 -20.60 -4.11
C TYR A 793 -55.22 -19.80 -2.80
N GLU A 794 -55.26 -20.47 -1.64
CA GLU A 794 -55.30 -19.81 -0.32
C GLU A 794 -54.11 -18.87 -0.08
N LYS A 795 -52.95 -19.18 -0.65
CA LYS A 795 -51.72 -18.37 -0.54
C LYS A 795 -51.50 -17.42 -1.73
N GLY A 796 -52.38 -17.46 -2.74
CA GLY A 796 -52.26 -16.66 -3.96
C GLY A 796 -51.09 -17.04 -4.89
N TYR A 797 -50.46 -18.20 -4.72
CA TYR A 797 -49.27 -18.63 -5.47
C TYR A 797 -49.64 -19.28 -6.81
N GLN A 798 -48.98 -18.88 -7.90
CA GLN A 798 -49.23 -19.44 -9.23
C GLN A 798 -48.24 -20.56 -9.58
N ALA A 799 -48.76 -21.71 -10.03
CA ALA A 799 -47.95 -22.91 -10.27
C ALA A 799 -46.85 -22.76 -11.33
N ASN A 800 -46.97 -21.77 -12.23
CA ASN A 800 -46.05 -21.51 -13.33
C ASN A 800 -44.94 -20.50 -12.98
N ASP A 801 -45.08 -19.75 -11.88
CA ASP A 801 -44.22 -18.58 -11.62
C ASP A 801 -42.87 -18.93 -10.98
N TRP A 802 -42.57 -20.21 -10.75
CA TRP A 802 -41.32 -20.67 -10.13
C TRP A 802 -40.05 -20.07 -10.76
N ALA A 803 -40.00 -19.97 -12.09
CA ALA A 803 -38.89 -19.35 -12.80
C ALA A 803 -38.85 -17.80 -12.64
N VAL A 804 -40.02 -17.17 -12.51
CA VAL A 804 -40.17 -15.73 -12.27
C VAL A 804 -39.69 -15.37 -10.86
N CYS A 805 -40.07 -16.13 -9.83
CA CYS A 805 -39.59 -15.97 -8.45
C CYS A 805 -38.04 -16.01 -8.39
N LEU A 806 -37.41 -16.96 -9.09
CA LEU A 806 -35.95 -17.07 -9.18
C LEU A 806 -35.31 -15.86 -9.87
N LEU A 807 -35.86 -15.41 -11.01
CA LEU A 807 -35.36 -14.23 -11.72
C LEU A 807 -35.46 -12.96 -10.86
N ILE A 808 -36.55 -12.80 -10.11
CA ILE A 808 -36.74 -11.68 -9.17
C ILE A 808 -35.69 -11.69 -8.06
N LEU A 809 -35.43 -12.85 -7.44
CA LEU A 809 -34.38 -13.00 -6.41
C LEU A 809 -32.99 -12.64 -6.94
N VAL A 810 -32.65 -13.08 -8.16
CA VAL A 810 -31.38 -12.72 -8.82
C VAL A 810 -31.33 -11.23 -9.14
N ALA A 811 -32.43 -10.63 -9.61
CA ALA A 811 -32.51 -9.19 -9.87
C ALA A 811 -32.29 -8.36 -8.59
N PHE A 812 -32.90 -8.72 -7.46
CA PHE A 812 -32.62 -8.08 -6.16
C PHE A 812 -31.16 -8.23 -5.74
N GLY A 813 -30.54 -9.40 -5.96
CA GLY A 813 -29.11 -9.63 -5.70
C GLY A 813 -28.17 -8.81 -6.58
N LEU A 814 -28.57 -8.50 -7.82
CA LEU A 814 -27.82 -7.66 -8.74
C LEU A 814 -27.98 -6.16 -8.41
N ILE A 815 -29.22 -5.72 -8.18
CA ILE A 815 -29.55 -4.32 -7.82
C ILE A 815 -28.87 -3.93 -6.51
N SER A 816 -28.91 -4.80 -5.49
CA SER A 816 -28.24 -4.55 -4.20
C SER A 816 -26.71 -4.47 -4.34
N ARG A 817 -26.08 -5.27 -5.21
CA ARG A 817 -24.64 -5.14 -5.53
C ARG A 817 -24.30 -3.84 -6.24
N ILE A 818 -25.12 -3.41 -7.21
CA ILE A 818 -24.96 -2.13 -7.91
C ILE A 818 -25.12 -0.97 -6.91
N ALA A 819 -26.11 -1.03 -6.02
CA ALA A 819 -26.28 -0.06 -4.93
C ALA A 819 -25.07 -0.04 -3.99
N ALA A 820 -24.59 -1.20 -3.55
CA ALA A 820 -23.39 -1.33 -2.71
C ALA A 820 -22.15 -0.70 -3.36
N PHE A 821 -21.90 -0.96 -4.65
CA PHE A 821 -20.80 -0.34 -5.39
C PHE A 821 -20.94 1.19 -5.45
N ASN A 822 -22.13 1.71 -5.76
CA ASN A 822 -22.38 3.16 -5.79
C ASN A 822 -22.17 3.79 -4.40
N PHE A 823 -22.67 3.17 -3.33
CA PHE A 823 -22.42 3.62 -1.96
C PHE A 823 -20.92 3.60 -1.61
N MET A 824 -20.17 2.58 -2.04
CA MET A 824 -18.72 2.48 -1.82
C MET A 824 -17.91 3.59 -2.54
N VAL A 825 -18.43 4.14 -3.64
CA VAL A 825 -17.81 5.26 -4.37
C VAL A 825 -18.24 6.62 -3.81
N LEU A 826 -19.51 6.75 -3.42
CA LEU A 826 -20.12 8.02 -2.96
C LEU A 826 -19.87 8.32 -1.47
N PHE A 827 -19.99 7.33 -0.60
CA PHE A 827 -19.95 7.52 0.86
C PHE A 827 -18.56 7.24 1.43
N GLN A 828 -17.62 8.16 1.20
CA GLN A 828 -16.35 8.19 1.94
C GLN A 828 -16.60 8.74 3.35
N ARG A 829 -17.11 7.89 4.25
CA ARG A 829 -17.17 8.18 5.68
C ARG A 829 -15.82 7.79 6.29
N LYS A 830 -15.10 8.81 6.80
CA LYS A 830 -14.06 8.61 7.81
C LYS A 830 -14.73 8.31 9.15
#